data_AF-A0A426U354-F1
#
_entry.id   AF-A0A426U354-F1
#
_cell.length_a   1.000
_cell.length_b   1.000
_cell.length_c   1.000
_cell.angle_alpha   90.00
_cell.angle_beta   90.00
_cell.angle_gamma   90.00
#
_symmetry.space_group_name_H-M   'P 1'
#
loop_
_entity.id
_entity.type
_entity.pdbx_description
1 polymer ?
#
loop_
_entity_poly.entity_id
_entity_poly.type
_entity_poly.pdbx_seq_one_letter_code
_entity_poly.pdbx_strand_id
1 'polypeptide(L)'
;MRLISQQIVPDSNNVKLPSVAIAGNMVSVSGGVDERRATGWVKDVAAPTFGAPFTLGDAIGQPNYATSSVAGRDDGTFTYAWISQGVSGPIQVRQRGANGQLSASVNATGGGEFFFVAGATNNAGTTVLTWNGNGRFRYVASTGGNLGAWPLSGVIANNPSVGRPQMASGPNNQIGVTFFSDGNIYAGLWNGSGFTMETVSQGGFYDADPTISFLPDGSPVVAWRRVEGGMFFAVRQANGSWPSSRVTDMTPGGPAGVSVDAAGNIAFSWVVNGVVYAAYRSGDGVAQAGPFRLSSSGDSYFEAGMKMLITDQSLIHVVAERFTGSGLRTDYFLLSAQGLGVTPPLDAVPVIANGAEVVSAPQSVSVAFTGVEGTPTQVRWNWGTPPTDANPWTTYQTTISVPVPANIQSCQAYRLYTQVREGDRVQEEAKSDTVAFDNAVQARVQITNPYQASTSALFTPLLIQLLDLGTDRGASSGHPDYTRDPAFYLLVDGTADCSGIKEFRVDYSGSGNFSRPYGLVNNSFVNILPILNAPVQDGEITLGVQVRDTFDNALLVTRTLVLDRTPPVLASGQLYEVTPDENANIMSTLTFSNVVVTDAYPGGYWGVWLANSLTEVTNPLTNTNLIWYPIEVVDAWNADNSRPAVVGWSLASGLGLSLTQLRDLNNPTFHVYARFLDGAGNPTPQVISKTVTINGSLTFPQVHLPLVRR
;
A
#
# COMPACT_ATOMS: atom_id res chain seq x y z
N MET A 1 -29.83 -6.65 -5.22
CA MET A 1 -29.09 -5.85 -6.21
C MET A 1 -27.65 -6.33 -6.23
N ARG A 2 -26.94 -6.17 -7.35
CA ARG A 2 -25.53 -6.55 -7.53
C ARG A 2 -24.81 -5.43 -8.27
N LEU A 3 -23.62 -5.04 -7.81
CA LEU A 3 -22.72 -4.18 -8.59
C LEU A 3 -22.10 -5.02 -9.71
N ILE A 4 -22.35 -4.64 -10.96
CA ILE A 4 -21.80 -5.32 -12.16
C ILE A 4 -20.42 -4.77 -12.49
N SER A 5 -20.27 -3.44 -12.47
CA SER A 5 -18.99 -2.79 -12.77
C SER A 5 -18.89 -1.42 -12.12
N GLN A 6 -17.65 -1.03 -11.82
CA GLN A 6 -17.25 0.31 -11.42
C GLN A 6 -16.11 0.76 -12.34
N GLN A 7 -16.20 1.97 -12.90
CA GLN A 7 -15.19 2.50 -13.82
C GLN A 7 -15.06 4.01 -13.66
N ILE A 8 -13.81 4.50 -13.65
CA ILE A 8 -13.56 5.93 -13.92
C ILE A 8 -13.89 6.19 -15.39
N VAL A 9 -14.77 7.16 -15.65
CA VAL A 9 -15.13 7.54 -17.02
C VAL A 9 -13.87 8.06 -17.75
N PRO A 10 -13.52 7.53 -18.94
CA PRO A 10 -12.28 7.91 -19.62
C PRO A 10 -12.17 9.41 -19.88
N ASP A 11 -11.01 10.00 -19.62
CA ASP A 11 -10.74 11.44 -19.82
C ASP A 11 -11.70 12.41 -19.10
N SER A 12 -12.34 11.97 -18.00
CA SER A 12 -13.28 12.79 -17.22
C SER A 12 -12.58 13.74 -16.23
N ASN A 13 -11.49 14.37 -16.61
CA ASN A 13 -10.72 15.22 -15.70
C ASN A 13 -11.53 16.47 -15.31
N ASN A 14 -11.60 16.76 -14.01
CA ASN A 14 -12.24 17.94 -13.46
C ASN A 14 -13.73 18.09 -13.81
N VAL A 15 -14.43 16.98 -14.06
CA VAL A 15 -15.87 16.99 -14.34
C VAL A 15 -16.65 17.17 -13.04
N LYS A 16 -17.38 18.28 -12.96
CA LYS A 16 -18.38 18.57 -11.91
C LYS A 16 -19.79 18.32 -12.42
N LEU A 17 -20.66 17.91 -11.50
CA LEU A 17 -22.09 17.73 -11.71
C LEU A 17 -22.40 16.86 -12.95
N PRO A 18 -21.83 15.63 -13.05
CA PRO A 18 -22.03 14.78 -14.22
C PRO A 18 -23.52 14.48 -14.43
N SER A 19 -23.95 14.49 -15.69
CA SER A 19 -25.32 14.17 -16.08
C SER A 19 -25.37 12.81 -16.78
N VAL A 20 -26.41 12.02 -16.51
CA VAL A 20 -26.62 10.69 -17.10
C VAL A 20 -28.03 10.56 -17.66
N ALA A 21 -28.14 9.97 -18.85
CA ALA A 21 -29.40 9.71 -19.55
C ALA A 21 -29.37 8.35 -20.25
N ILE A 22 -30.56 7.81 -20.51
CA ILE A 22 -30.75 6.59 -21.30
C ILE A 22 -31.59 6.95 -22.54
N ALA A 23 -31.21 6.41 -23.69
CA ALA A 23 -31.94 6.55 -24.95
C ALA A 23 -31.91 5.21 -25.68
N GLY A 24 -33.06 4.57 -25.87
CA GLY A 24 -33.13 3.19 -26.37
C GLY A 24 -32.29 2.25 -25.50
N ASN A 25 -31.42 1.45 -26.12
CA ASN A 25 -30.50 0.54 -25.41
C ASN A 25 -29.11 1.16 -25.13
N MET A 26 -29.01 2.49 -25.10
CA MET A 26 -27.75 3.19 -24.82
C MET A 26 -27.85 4.03 -23.55
N VAL A 27 -26.73 4.16 -22.86
CA VAL A 27 -26.54 5.13 -21.77
C VAL A 27 -25.51 6.16 -22.19
N SER A 28 -25.78 7.42 -21.85
CA SER A 28 -24.85 8.52 -22.07
C SER A 28 -24.56 9.27 -20.78
N VAL A 29 -23.31 9.71 -20.65
CA VAL A 29 -22.86 10.64 -19.62
C VAL A 29 -22.40 11.93 -20.30
N SER A 30 -22.59 13.07 -19.66
CA SER A 30 -22.01 14.34 -20.10
C SER A 30 -21.37 15.13 -18.94
N GLY A 31 -20.35 15.91 -19.26
CA GLY A 31 -19.61 16.73 -18.29
C GLY A 31 -18.76 17.81 -18.95
N GLY A 32 -18.43 18.86 -18.20
CA GLY A 32 -17.41 19.86 -18.57
C GLY A 32 -16.02 19.36 -18.17
N VAL A 33 -15.13 19.14 -19.13
CA VAL A 33 -13.78 18.60 -18.92
C VAL A 33 -12.75 19.71 -18.92
N ASP A 34 -11.87 19.70 -17.92
CA ASP A 34 -10.70 20.58 -17.78
C ASP A 34 -10.98 22.07 -18.04
N GLU A 35 -12.16 22.54 -17.60
CA GLU A 35 -12.57 23.96 -17.70
C GLU A 35 -12.61 24.51 -19.14
N ARG A 36 -12.72 23.63 -20.14
CA ARG A 36 -12.55 24.00 -21.55
C ARG A 36 -13.69 23.54 -22.44
N ARG A 37 -14.14 22.29 -22.30
CA ARG A 37 -15.02 21.65 -23.29
C ARG A 37 -16.14 20.85 -22.65
N ALA A 38 -17.34 20.95 -23.22
CA ALA A 38 -18.41 20.01 -22.95
C ALA A 38 -18.11 18.70 -23.69
N THR A 39 -18.24 17.60 -22.98
CA THR A 39 -17.87 16.26 -23.45
C THR A 39 -19.00 15.28 -23.19
N GLY A 40 -19.19 14.34 -24.12
CA GLY A 40 -20.13 13.24 -24.00
C GLY A 40 -19.43 11.88 -24.09
N TRP A 41 -19.99 10.90 -23.39
CA TRP A 41 -19.63 9.49 -23.46
C TRP A 41 -20.90 8.68 -23.71
N VAL A 42 -20.81 7.63 -24.53
CA VAL A 42 -21.92 6.73 -24.84
C VAL A 42 -21.42 5.29 -24.82
N LYS A 43 -22.25 4.39 -24.32
CA LYS A 43 -22.07 2.94 -24.41
C LYS A 43 -23.42 2.25 -24.48
N ASP A 44 -23.41 0.96 -24.82
CA ASP A 44 -24.57 0.09 -24.60
C ASP A 44 -24.91 0.01 -23.10
N VAL A 45 -26.20 -0.09 -22.76
CA VAL A 45 -26.67 -0.12 -21.37
C VAL A 45 -26.02 -1.26 -20.56
N ALA A 46 -25.85 -2.44 -21.14
CA ALA A 46 -25.27 -3.58 -20.45
C ALA A 46 -23.73 -3.59 -20.48
N ALA A 47 -23.09 -2.80 -21.35
CA ALA A 47 -21.64 -2.77 -21.45
C ALA A 47 -21.00 -2.29 -20.13
N PRO A 48 -19.93 -2.94 -19.63
CA PRO A 48 -19.35 -2.57 -18.34
C PRO A 48 -18.58 -1.24 -18.39
N THR A 49 -18.15 -0.79 -19.57
CA THR A 49 -17.25 0.36 -19.70
C THR A 49 -17.63 1.33 -20.81
N PHE A 50 -17.31 2.60 -20.62
CA PHE A 50 -17.38 3.63 -21.66
C PHE A 50 -16.16 3.57 -22.57
N GLY A 51 -16.39 3.83 -23.86
CA GLY A 51 -15.33 4.08 -24.83
C GLY A 51 -14.79 5.51 -24.79
N ALA A 52 -14.07 5.90 -25.84
CA ALA A 52 -13.49 7.24 -25.97
C ALA A 52 -14.57 8.35 -25.95
N PRO A 53 -14.28 9.51 -25.35
CA PRO A 53 -15.18 10.67 -25.37
C PRO A 53 -15.37 11.24 -26.77
N PHE A 54 -16.44 12.01 -26.95
CA PHE A 54 -16.60 12.94 -28.06
C PHE A 54 -16.87 14.37 -27.56
N THR A 55 -16.38 15.35 -28.29
CA THR A 55 -16.55 16.77 -27.93
C THR A 55 -17.91 17.29 -28.39
N LEU A 56 -18.65 17.90 -27.47
CA LEU A 56 -19.92 18.56 -27.73
C LEU A 56 -19.71 19.98 -28.26
N GLY A 57 -18.83 20.73 -27.60
CA GLY A 57 -18.43 22.11 -27.92
C GLY A 57 -17.66 22.75 -26.77
N ASP A 58 -17.44 24.06 -26.85
CA ASP A 58 -16.70 24.80 -25.84
C ASP A 58 -17.55 25.04 -24.58
N ALA A 59 -16.97 24.79 -23.42
CA ALA A 59 -17.55 25.00 -22.09
C ALA A 59 -16.48 25.58 -21.17
N ILE A 60 -16.09 26.83 -21.44
CA ILE A 60 -14.94 27.47 -20.80
C ILE A 60 -15.32 27.93 -19.39
N GLY A 61 -14.41 27.72 -18.44
CA GLY A 61 -14.47 28.24 -17.07
C GLY A 61 -14.66 27.16 -16.00
N GLN A 62 -14.81 27.59 -14.75
CA GLN A 62 -14.80 26.71 -13.58
C GLN A 62 -15.89 25.63 -13.68
N PRO A 63 -15.58 24.36 -13.36
CA PRO A 63 -16.50 23.26 -13.67
C PRO A 63 -17.81 23.30 -12.87
N ASN A 64 -17.81 23.93 -11.68
CA ASN A 64 -19.02 24.14 -10.89
C ASN A 64 -20.06 25.04 -11.59
N TYR A 65 -19.65 25.82 -12.58
CA TYR A 65 -20.49 26.80 -13.26
C TYR A 65 -20.58 26.59 -14.78
N ALA A 66 -19.65 25.85 -15.39
CA ALA A 66 -19.68 25.43 -16.79
C ALA A 66 -20.30 24.01 -16.93
N THR A 67 -21.55 23.86 -16.52
CA THR A 67 -22.22 22.54 -16.45
C THR A 67 -22.73 22.03 -17.80
N SER A 68 -22.97 20.73 -17.88
CA SER A 68 -23.65 20.09 -19.02
C SER A 68 -24.80 19.22 -18.55
N SER A 69 -25.76 18.98 -19.42
CA SER A 69 -26.88 18.07 -19.21
C SER A 69 -27.13 17.22 -20.44
N VAL A 70 -27.50 15.97 -20.23
CA VAL A 70 -27.95 15.06 -21.28
C VAL A 70 -29.37 14.58 -20.98
N ALA A 71 -30.19 14.52 -22.03
CA ALA A 71 -31.52 13.90 -22.03
C ALA A 71 -31.59 12.86 -23.14
N GLY A 72 -32.34 11.78 -22.92
CA GLY A 72 -32.53 10.71 -23.90
C GLY A 72 -33.98 10.58 -24.34
N ARG A 73 -34.17 10.05 -25.55
CA ARG A 73 -35.47 9.66 -26.11
C ARG A 73 -35.48 8.16 -26.39
N ASP A 74 -36.67 7.57 -26.42
CA ASP A 74 -36.81 6.12 -26.64
C ASP A 74 -36.33 5.69 -28.03
N ASP A 75 -36.27 6.63 -28.99
CA ASP A 75 -35.74 6.40 -30.35
C ASP A 75 -34.20 6.30 -30.42
N GLY A 76 -33.50 6.34 -29.29
CA GLY A 76 -32.04 6.27 -29.21
C GLY A 76 -31.32 7.60 -29.41
N THR A 77 -32.05 8.72 -29.51
CA THR A 77 -31.46 10.05 -29.63
C THR A 77 -31.12 10.63 -28.26
N PHE A 78 -29.92 11.20 -28.15
CA PHE A 78 -29.52 12.03 -27.01
C PHE A 78 -29.54 13.51 -27.39
N THR A 79 -30.09 14.35 -26.52
CA THR A 79 -29.98 15.81 -26.58
C THR A 79 -29.03 16.27 -25.49
N TYR A 80 -27.99 17.00 -25.87
CA TYR A 80 -26.99 17.57 -24.95
C TYR A 80 -27.15 19.08 -24.90
N ALA A 81 -27.08 19.64 -23.69
CA ALA A 81 -27.05 21.08 -23.47
C ALA A 81 -25.88 21.44 -22.54
N TRP A 82 -25.22 22.58 -22.78
CA TRP A 82 -24.12 23.04 -21.94
C TRP A 82 -23.98 24.56 -21.92
N ILE A 83 -23.24 25.04 -20.93
CA ILE A 83 -22.96 26.46 -20.69
C ILE A 83 -21.46 26.67 -20.47
N SER A 84 -20.96 27.86 -20.81
CA SER A 84 -19.63 28.34 -20.41
C SER A 84 -19.77 29.33 -19.25
N GLN A 85 -18.91 29.26 -18.24
CA GLN A 85 -18.90 30.22 -17.13
C GLN A 85 -18.35 31.58 -17.61
N GLY A 86 -18.97 32.68 -17.17
CA GLY A 86 -18.39 34.02 -17.27
C GLY A 86 -18.34 34.63 -18.66
N VAL A 87 -18.82 33.92 -19.68
CA VAL A 87 -19.10 34.49 -21.00
C VAL A 87 -20.60 34.72 -21.06
N SER A 88 -21.07 35.89 -21.52
CA SER A 88 -22.47 36.15 -21.88
C SER A 88 -22.95 35.31 -23.07
N GLY A 89 -22.39 34.12 -23.24
CA GLY A 89 -22.64 33.19 -24.31
C GLY A 89 -23.96 32.44 -24.11
N PRO A 90 -24.53 31.92 -25.19
CA PRO A 90 -25.83 31.25 -25.17
C PRO A 90 -25.75 29.87 -24.48
N ILE A 91 -26.90 29.35 -24.05
CA ILE A 91 -27.02 27.92 -23.78
C ILE A 91 -26.88 27.21 -25.13
N GLN A 92 -25.90 26.34 -25.25
CA GLN A 92 -25.62 25.59 -26.46
C GLN A 92 -26.30 24.22 -26.40
N VAL A 93 -26.77 23.73 -27.53
CA VAL A 93 -27.49 22.46 -27.64
C VAL A 93 -27.10 21.74 -28.91
N ARG A 94 -27.02 20.41 -28.85
CA ARG A 94 -26.96 19.54 -30.03
C ARG A 94 -27.54 18.17 -29.74
N GLN A 95 -27.80 17.40 -30.80
CA GLN A 95 -28.27 16.03 -30.70
C GLN A 95 -27.23 15.04 -31.20
N ARG A 96 -27.28 13.83 -30.64
CA ARG A 96 -26.66 12.63 -31.21
C ARG A 96 -27.77 11.68 -31.60
N GLY A 97 -27.89 11.38 -32.89
CA GLY A 97 -28.86 10.40 -33.39
C GLY A 97 -28.51 8.97 -32.97
N ALA A 98 -29.46 8.04 -33.12
CA ALA A 98 -29.25 6.62 -32.84
C ALA A 98 -28.11 5.99 -33.67
N ASN A 99 -27.87 6.52 -34.88
CA ASN A 99 -26.74 6.14 -35.74
C ASN A 99 -25.37 6.69 -35.26
N GLY A 100 -25.36 7.43 -34.15
CA GLY A 100 -24.18 8.03 -33.55
C GLY A 100 -23.70 9.34 -34.17
N GLN A 101 -24.37 9.86 -35.19
CA GLN A 101 -24.05 11.15 -35.80
C GLN A 101 -24.45 12.30 -34.87
N LEU A 102 -23.56 13.29 -34.72
CA LEU A 102 -23.85 14.51 -33.98
C LEU A 102 -24.37 15.60 -34.92
N SER A 103 -25.46 16.27 -34.54
CA SER A 103 -25.96 17.47 -35.23
C SER A 103 -24.99 18.65 -35.07
N ALA A 104 -25.19 19.70 -35.86
CA ALA A 104 -24.57 21.00 -35.56
C ALA A 104 -25.00 21.51 -34.18
N SER A 105 -24.15 22.31 -33.54
CA SER A 105 -24.50 23.05 -32.33
C SER A 105 -25.39 24.24 -32.67
N VAL A 106 -26.39 24.49 -31.84
CA VAL A 106 -27.32 25.62 -31.97
C VAL A 106 -27.48 26.34 -30.64
N ASN A 107 -27.85 27.62 -30.71
CA ASN A 107 -28.08 28.47 -29.55
C ASN A 107 -29.54 28.36 -29.11
N ALA A 108 -29.77 27.96 -27.86
CA ALA A 108 -31.10 27.96 -27.26
C ALA A 108 -31.50 29.31 -26.65
N THR A 109 -30.52 30.17 -26.39
CA THR A 109 -30.71 31.52 -25.85
C THR A 109 -29.84 32.54 -26.59
N GLY A 110 -30.11 33.84 -26.44
CA GLY A 110 -29.34 34.92 -27.07
C GLY A 110 -28.09 35.38 -26.30
N GLY A 111 -27.84 34.83 -25.11
CA GLY A 111 -26.77 35.24 -24.18
C GLY A 111 -27.29 35.64 -22.79
N GLY A 112 -26.45 35.51 -21.75
CA GLY A 112 -26.80 35.85 -20.36
C GLY A 112 -25.93 35.14 -19.32
N GLU A 113 -26.19 35.42 -18.03
CA GLU A 113 -25.62 34.63 -16.93
C GLU A 113 -26.49 33.41 -16.69
N PHE A 114 -25.90 32.23 -16.90
CA PHE A 114 -26.57 30.95 -16.83
C PHE A 114 -25.82 30.05 -15.85
N PHE A 115 -26.55 29.43 -14.93
CA PHE A 115 -26.00 28.45 -14.01
C PHE A 115 -26.85 27.19 -14.00
N PHE A 116 -26.20 26.03 -13.88
CA PHE A 116 -26.85 24.73 -13.67
C PHE A 116 -27.90 24.37 -14.74
N VAL A 117 -27.46 24.28 -16.01
CA VAL A 117 -28.37 23.85 -17.10
C VAL A 117 -28.85 22.41 -16.89
N ALA A 118 -30.16 22.19 -17.05
CA ALA A 118 -30.77 20.87 -17.07
C ALA A 118 -31.79 20.79 -18.21
N GLY A 119 -31.88 19.64 -18.87
CA GLY A 119 -32.81 19.44 -19.98
C GLY A 119 -33.59 18.14 -19.91
N ALA A 120 -34.76 18.13 -20.55
CA ALA A 120 -35.53 16.94 -20.84
C ALA A 120 -36.04 17.00 -22.28
N THR A 121 -36.10 15.86 -22.95
CA THR A 121 -36.72 15.74 -24.28
C THR A 121 -37.70 14.57 -24.26
N ASN A 122 -38.93 14.78 -24.69
CA ASN A 122 -39.94 13.72 -24.78
C ASN A 122 -39.96 13.06 -26.18
N ASN A 123 -40.75 12.00 -26.33
CA ASN A 123 -40.85 11.24 -27.59
C ASN A 123 -41.53 12.02 -28.72
N ALA A 124 -42.37 13.01 -28.41
CA ALA A 124 -42.92 13.96 -29.39
C ALA A 124 -41.89 14.97 -29.93
N GLY A 125 -40.65 14.97 -29.42
CA GLY A 125 -39.60 15.88 -29.85
C GLY A 125 -39.68 17.27 -29.20
N THR A 126 -40.47 17.43 -28.13
CA THR A 126 -40.40 18.65 -27.31
C THR A 126 -39.15 18.57 -26.43
N THR A 127 -38.26 19.55 -26.57
CA THR A 127 -37.09 19.72 -25.71
C THR A 127 -37.31 20.95 -24.84
N VAL A 128 -37.20 20.79 -23.52
CA VAL A 128 -37.23 21.89 -22.56
C VAL A 128 -35.90 21.95 -21.85
N LEU A 129 -35.31 23.14 -21.78
CA LEU A 129 -34.09 23.42 -21.03
C LEU A 129 -34.39 24.40 -19.91
N THR A 130 -33.72 24.22 -18.78
CA THR A 130 -33.87 25.05 -17.59
C THR A 130 -32.51 25.43 -17.02
N TRP A 131 -32.44 26.57 -16.35
CA TRP A 131 -31.23 27.08 -15.70
C TRP A 131 -31.60 28.06 -14.59
N ASN A 132 -30.67 28.31 -13.67
CA ASN A 132 -30.78 29.40 -12.71
C ASN A 132 -30.34 30.71 -13.36
N GLY A 133 -31.22 31.71 -13.42
CA GLY A 133 -30.92 33.05 -13.91
C GLY A 133 -31.56 34.13 -13.03
N ASN A 134 -30.71 34.89 -12.33
CA ASN A 134 -31.09 35.91 -11.35
C ASN A 134 -31.90 35.35 -10.16
N GLY A 135 -31.47 34.22 -9.60
CA GLY A 135 -32.06 33.61 -8.41
C GLY A 135 -33.42 32.96 -8.62
N ARG A 136 -33.79 32.68 -9.88
CA ARG A 136 -35.01 31.96 -10.27
C ARG A 136 -34.70 30.99 -11.39
N PHE A 137 -35.39 29.84 -11.40
CA PHE A 137 -35.31 28.94 -12.54
C PHE A 137 -36.12 29.44 -13.72
N ARG A 138 -35.47 29.46 -14.88
CA ARG A 138 -36.01 29.88 -16.17
C ARG A 138 -36.06 28.70 -17.12
N TYR A 139 -36.82 28.82 -18.19
CA TYR A 139 -36.87 27.81 -19.23
C TYR A 139 -36.89 28.41 -20.64
N VAL A 140 -36.44 27.59 -21.60
CA VAL A 140 -36.73 27.70 -23.03
C VAL A 140 -37.22 26.35 -23.52
N ALA A 141 -38.09 26.34 -24.52
CA ALA A 141 -38.54 25.10 -25.14
C ALA A 141 -38.61 25.19 -26.66
N SER A 142 -38.24 24.07 -27.28
CA SER A 142 -38.39 23.76 -28.69
C SER A 142 -39.40 22.63 -28.84
N THR A 143 -40.17 22.64 -29.93
CA THR A 143 -41.22 21.65 -30.23
C THR A 143 -40.96 20.96 -31.57
N GLY A 144 -41.47 19.75 -31.72
CA GLY A 144 -41.40 18.99 -32.98
C GLY A 144 -39.97 18.60 -33.42
N GLY A 145 -39.02 18.55 -32.49
CA GLY A 145 -37.62 18.17 -32.75
C GLY A 145 -36.77 19.26 -33.42
N ASN A 146 -37.31 20.46 -33.66
CA ASN A 146 -36.58 21.53 -34.33
C ASN A 146 -35.75 22.39 -33.35
N LEU A 147 -34.54 21.96 -33.05
CA LEU A 147 -33.62 22.72 -32.18
C LEU A 147 -33.14 24.06 -32.77
N GLY A 148 -33.44 24.36 -34.04
CA GLY A 148 -33.14 25.65 -34.65
C GLY A 148 -34.06 26.79 -34.21
N ALA A 149 -35.16 26.49 -33.51
CA ALA A 149 -36.12 27.48 -33.02
C ALA A 149 -36.57 27.19 -31.58
N TRP A 150 -36.61 28.23 -30.76
CA TRP A 150 -36.96 28.18 -29.33
C TRP A 150 -38.10 29.17 -29.02
N PRO A 151 -39.33 28.90 -29.52
CA PRO A 151 -40.43 29.86 -29.49
C PRO A 151 -41.01 30.11 -28.10
N LEU A 152 -40.74 29.24 -27.13
CA LEU A 152 -41.28 29.32 -25.78
C LEU A 152 -40.16 29.63 -24.79
N SER A 153 -40.39 30.60 -23.92
CA SER A 153 -39.48 30.94 -22.83
C SER A 153 -40.23 31.54 -21.65
N GLY A 154 -39.67 31.42 -20.45
CA GLY A 154 -40.29 32.00 -19.26
C GLY A 154 -39.56 31.67 -17.97
N VAL A 155 -40.26 31.88 -16.87
CA VAL A 155 -39.83 31.51 -15.51
C VAL A 155 -40.63 30.27 -15.08
N ILE A 156 -39.99 29.30 -14.42
CA ILE A 156 -40.64 28.08 -13.95
C ILE A 156 -41.58 28.38 -12.78
N ALA A 157 -41.09 29.15 -11.80
CA ALA A 157 -41.85 29.60 -10.65
C ALA A 157 -41.37 30.97 -10.15
N ASN A 158 -42.26 31.73 -9.51
CA ASN A 158 -41.91 33.05 -8.97
C ASN A 158 -41.09 32.99 -7.67
N ASN A 159 -41.07 31.82 -7.02
CA ASN A 159 -40.28 31.54 -5.82
C ASN A 159 -38.78 31.74 -6.09
N PRO A 160 -38.01 32.28 -5.14
CA PRO A 160 -36.56 32.19 -5.17
C PRO A 160 -36.15 30.74 -5.36
N SER A 161 -35.18 30.47 -6.22
CA SER A 161 -34.75 29.10 -6.48
C SER A 161 -33.23 29.00 -6.35
N VAL A 162 -32.78 28.08 -5.51
CA VAL A 162 -31.36 27.86 -5.19
C VAL A 162 -30.97 26.44 -5.64
N GLY A 163 -29.69 26.24 -5.94
CA GLY A 163 -29.17 24.97 -6.40
C GLY A 163 -29.48 24.69 -7.87
N ARG A 164 -29.63 23.41 -8.20
CA ARG A 164 -29.75 22.89 -9.57
C ARG A 164 -31.17 22.37 -9.84
N PRO A 165 -31.82 22.78 -10.95
CA PRO A 165 -33.10 22.18 -11.33
C PRO A 165 -32.85 20.75 -11.84
N GLN A 166 -33.79 19.84 -11.60
CA GLN A 166 -33.73 18.48 -12.13
C GLN A 166 -34.94 18.24 -13.02
N MET A 167 -34.71 17.60 -14.17
CA MET A 167 -35.76 17.33 -15.14
C MET A 167 -35.78 15.87 -15.56
N ALA A 168 -36.96 15.41 -15.94
CA ALA A 168 -37.16 14.12 -16.58
C ALA A 168 -38.27 14.21 -17.62
N SER A 169 -38.19 13.36 -18.63
CA SER A 169 -39.31 13.01 -19.49
C SER A 169 -39.87 11.64 -19.07
N GLY A 170 -41.15 11.42 -19.33
CA GLY A 170 -41.83 10.18 -19.01
C GLY A 170 -42.83 9.75 -20.07
N PRO A 171 -43.62 8.70 -19.79
CA PRO A 171 -44.71 8.25 -20.65
C PRO A 171 -45.68 9.39 -21.01
N ASN A 172 -46.48 9.20 -22.06
CA ASN A 172 -47.46 10.19 -22.52
C ASN A 172 -46.88 11.58 -22.83
N ASN A 173 -45.60 11.63 -23.23
CA ASN A 173 -44.88 12.87 -23.56
C ASN A 173 -44.77 13.87 -22.40
N GLN A 174 -44.90 13.41 -21.15
CA GLN A 174 -44.76 14.24 -19.98
C GLN A 174 -43.33 14.75 -19.82
N ILE A 175 -43.19 15.97 -19.33
CA ILE A 175 -41.93 16.57 -18.90
C ILE A 175 -42.14 17.15 -17.52
N GLY A 176 -41.27 16.79 -16.59
CA GLY A 176 -41.28 17.25 -15.21
C GLY A 176 -40.04 18.03 -14.87
N VAL A 177 -40.17 18.99 -13.96
CA VAL A 177 -39.07 19.68 -13.29
C VAL A 177 -39.27 19.63 -11.79
N THR A 178 -38.19 19.53 -11.02
CA THR A 178 -38.24 19.68 -9.56
C THR A 178 -37.12 20.58 -9.06
N PHE A 179 -37.41 21.28 -7.97
CA PHE A 179 -36.48 22.17 -7.27
C PHE A 179 -36.93 22.40 -5.82
N PHE A 180 -36.10 23.08 -5.03
CA PHE A 180 -36.44 23.52 -3.69
C PHE A 180 -36.39 25.05 -3.53
N SER A 181 -37.23 25.58 -2.64
CA SER A 181 -37.26 26.97 -2.20
C SER A 181 -37.64 27.00 -0.73
N ASP A 182 -36.88 27.72 0.09
CA ASP A 182 -37.16 27.91 1.52
C ASP A 182 -37.39 26.58 2.28
N GLY A 183 -36.63 25.54 1.93
CA GLY A 183 -36.74 24.21 2.53
C GLY A 183 -37.95 23.39 2.08
N ASN A 184 -38.74 23.87 1.11
CA ASN A 184 -39.87 23.12 0.53
C ASN A 184 -39.49 22.54 -0.84
N ILE A 185 -40.07 21.39 -1.17
CA ILE A 185 -39.86 20.72 -2.47
C ILE A 185 -41.04 21.02 -3.39
N TYR A 186 -40.73 21.41 -4.63
CA TYR A 186 -41.71 21.70 -5.68
C TYR A 186 -41.51 20.79 -6.89
N ALA A 187 -42.62 20.44 -7.54
CA ALA A 187 -42.64 19.76 -8.82
C ALA A 187 -43.48 20.56 -9.82
N GLY A 188 -42.95 20.75 -11.03
CA GLY A 188 -43.63 21.38 -12.15
C GLY A 188 -43.87 20.38 -13.26
N LEU A 189 -45.09 20.33 -13.79
CA LEU A 189 -45.44 19.49 -14.94
C LEU A 189 -45.68 20.35 -16.18
N TRP A 190 -45.05 19.99 -17.29
CA TRP A 190 -45.16 20.71 -18.55
C TRP A 190 -46.59 20.64 -19.11
N ASN A 191 -47.15 21.80 -19.45
CA ASN A 191 -48.52 21.94 -19.94
C ASN A 191 -48.62 22.39 -21.40
N GLY A 192 -47.50 22.39 -22.13
CA GLY A 192 -47.42 22.81 -23.54
C GLY A 192 -46.87 24.23 -23.74
N SER A 193 -47.01 25.10 -22.75
CA SER A 193 -46.55 26.50 -22.82
C SER A 193 -45.80 26.97 -21.56
N GLY A 194 -45.53 26.08 -20.61
CA GLY A 194 -44.94 26.37 -19.31
C GLY A 194 -45.11 25.20 -18.35
N PHE A 195 -45.02 25.48 -17.03
CA PHE A 195 -45.15 24.46 -15.99
C PHE A 195 -46.32 24.77 -15.05
N THR A 196 -47.10 23.74 -14.73
CA THR A 196 -48.06 23.76 -13.63
C THR A 196 -47.35 23.29 -12.36
N MET A 197 -47.24 24.16 -11.36
CA MET A 197 -46.48 23.91 -10.14
C MET A 197 -47.32 23.30 -9.02
N GLU A 198 -46.73 22.36 -8.31
CA GLU A 198 -47.28 21.70 -7.11
C GLU A 198 -46.23 21.65 -6.01
N THR A 199 -46.67 21.72 -4.75
CA THR A 199 -45.84 21.51 -3.58
C THR A 199 -45.81 20.03 -3.22
N VAL A 200 -44.63 19.42 -3.20
CA VAL A 200 -44.42 18.00 -2.91
C VAL A 200 -44.20 17.77 -1.42
N SER A 201 -43.36 18.61 -0.80
CA SER A 201 -43.07 18.57 0.63
C SER A 201 -43.15 19.98 1.20
N GLN A 202 -43.89 20.11 2.31
CA GLN A 202 -44.03 21.33 3.10
C GLN A 202 -44.18 20.94 4.56
N GLY A 203 -43.26 21.36 5.42
CA GLY A 203 -43.29 20.92 6.82
C GLY A 203 -42.37 21.64 7.81
N GLY A 204 -41.72 22.73 7.40
CA GLY A 204 -40.76 23.45 8.25
C GLY A 204 -39.42 22.75 8.45
N PHE A 205 -39.25 21.55 7.90
CA PHE A 205 -37.95 20.89 7.77
C PHE A 205 -37.21 21.47 6.57
N TYR A 206 -35.88 21.56 6.67
CA TYR A 206 -35.07 22.01 5.54
C TYR A 206 -34.86 20.84 4.56
N ASP A 207 -35.80 20.66 3.63
CA ASP A 207 -35.72 19.68 2.54
C ASP A 207 -35.00 20.30 1.32
N ALA A 208 -34.15 19.50 0.65
CA ALA A 208 -33.26 19.99 -0.40
C ALA A 208 -32.95 18.96 -1.50
N ASP A 209 -32.37 19.48 -2.59
CA ASP A 209 -31.79 18.74 -3.73
C ASP A 209 -32.66 17.63 -4.31
N PRO A 210 -33.89 17.95 -4.75
CA PRO A 210 -34.82 16.96 -5.25
C PRO A 210 -34.47 16.48 -6.66
N THR A 211 -34.84 15.25 -7.00
CA THR A 211 -34.84 14.73 -8.37
C THR A 211 -36.21 14.13 -8.73
N ILE A 212 -36.51 14.02 -10.02
CA ILE A 212 -37.82 13.57 -10.54
C ILE A 212 -37.67 12.46 -11.59
N SER A 213 -38.61 11.53 -11.60
CA SER A 213 -38.81 10.50 -12.61
C SER A 213 -40.31 10.24 -12.80
N PHE A 214 -40.69 9.37 -13.73
CA PHE A 214 -42.09 9.00 -13.99
C PHE A 214 -42.30 7.49 -13.91
N LEU A 215 -43.41 7.08 -13.29
CA LEU A 215 -43.91 5.72 -13.38
C LEU A 215 -44.46 5.42 -14.78
N PRO A 216 -44.59 4.13 -15.16
CA PRO A 216 -45.14 3.73 -16.46
C PRO A 216 -46.57 4.26 -16.73
N ASP A 217 -47.35 4.52 -15.69
CA ASP A 217 -48.69 5.11 -15.76
C ASP A 217 -48.68 6.65 -15.97
N GLY A 218 -47.49 7.27 -15.96
CA GLY A 218 -47.31 8.72 -16.05
C GLY A 218 -47.41 9.45 -14.70
N SER A 219 -47.46 8.74 -13.59
CA SER A 219 -47.42 9.35 -12.26
C SER A 219 -45.99 9.83 -11.94
N PRO A 220 -45.76 11.13 -11.63
CA PRO A 220 -44.43 11.60 -11.27
C PRO A 220 -44.01 11.09 -9.89
N VAL A 221 -42.72 10.76 -9.79
CA VAL A 221 -42.03 10.35 -8.57
C VAL A 221 -40.94 11.36 -8.27
N VAL A 222 -40.94 11.91 -7.06
CA VAL A 222 -39.96 12.91 -6.62
C VAL A 222 -39.24 12.38 -5.39
N ALA A 223 -37.91 12.42 -5.39
CA ALA A 223 -37.09 12.11 -4.23
C ALA A 223 -36.30 13.34 -3.78
N TRP A 224 -36.04 13.47 -2.49
CA TRP A 224 -35.31 14.58 -1.88
C TRP A 224 -34.58 14.12 -0.62
N ARG A 225 -33.63 14.93 -0.16
CA ARG A 225 -33.02 14.75 1.15
C ARG A 225 -33.59 15.75 2.15
N ARG A 226 -33.59 15.37 3.42
CA ARG A 226 -33.78 16.29 4.54
C ARG A 226 -32.43 16.59 5.16
N VAL A 227 -32.07 17.86 5.31
CA VAL A 227 -30.75 18.25 5.81
C VAL A 227 -30.50 17.74 7.23
N GLU A 228 -31.55 17.66 8.04
CA GLU A 228 -31.51 17.13 9.41
C GLU A 228 -31.42 15.60 9.48
N GLY A 229 -31.62 14.89 8.35
CA GLY A 229 -31.48 13.44 8.29
C GLY A 229 -32.56 12.75 7.46
N GLY A 230 -32.11 11.86 6.59
CA GLY A 230 -32.93 10.96 5.79
C GLY A 230 -33.07 11.37 4.32
N MET A 231 -33.36 10.36 3.51
CA MET A 231 -33.81 10.53 2.13
C MET A 231 -35.27 10.10 2.03
N PHE A 232 -36.06 10.84 1.28
CA PHE A 232 -37.48 10.64 1.14
C PHE A 232 -37.87 10.61 -0.33
N PHE A 233 -39.02 10.03 -0.62
CA PHE A 233 -39.65 10.13 -1.92
C PHE A 233 -41.17 10.19 -1.80
N ALA A 234 -41.83 10.69 -2.83
CA ALA A 234 -43.28 10.71 -2.95
C ALA A 234 -43.70 10.39 -4.38
N VAL A 235 -44.81 9.67 -4.51
CA VAL A 235 -45.48 9.41 -5.79
C VAL A 235 -46.77 10.19 -5.80
N ARG A 236 -46.98 10.99 -6.85
CA ARG A 236 -48.21 11.78 -6.98
C ARG A 236 -49.42 10.87 -7.12
N GLN A 237 -50.40 11.06 -6.26
CA GLN A 237 -51.66 10.33 -6.30
C GLN A 237 -52.64 11.00 -7.27
N ALA A 238 -53.67 10.26 -7.72
CA ALA A 238 -54.70 10.77 -8.62
C ALA A 238 -55.47 11.98 -8.04
N ASN A 239 -55.60 12.06 -6.71
CA ASN A 239 -56.22 13.20 -6.00
C ASN A 239 -55.28 14.42 -5.85
N GLY A 240 -54.07 14.38 -6.43
CA GLY A 240 -53.06 15.44 -6.35
C GLY A 240 -52.22 15.44 -5.07
N SER A 241 -52.43 14.50 -4.15
CA SER A 241 -51.63 14.40 -2.92
C SER A 241 -50.26 13.76 -3.16
N TRP A 242 -49.30 14.10 -2.29
CA TRP A 242 -47.92 13.62 -2.32
C TRP A 242 -47.55 12.94 -0.99
N PRO A 243 -48.02 11.71 -0.73
CA PRO A 243 -47.62 10.96 0.46
C PRO A 243 -46.12 10.67 0.41
N SER A 244 -45.39 11.08 1.44
CA SER A 244 -43.96 10.85 1.55
C SER A 244 -43.65 9.50 2.20
N SER A 245 -42.59 8.87 1.73
CA SER A 245 -42.02 7.65 2.27
C SER A 245 -40.52 7.85 2.48
N ARG A 246 -39.98 7.34 3.58
CA ARG A 246 -38.55 7.41 3.85
C ARG A 246 -37.82 6.24 3.19
N VAL A 247 -36.70 6.53 2.52
CA VAL A 247 -35.79 5.55 1.89
C VAL A 247 -34.70 5.12 2.87
N THR A 248 -34.13 6.06 3.62
CA THR A 248 -33.08 5.79 4.62
C THR A 248 -33.11 6.83 5.74
N ASP A 249 -32.60 6.45 6.91
CA ASP A 249 -32.37 7.35 8.06
C ASP A 249 -31.00 8.05 8.02
N MET A 250 -30.11 7.66 7.09
CA MET A 250 -28.80 8.30 6.94
C MET A 250 -28.94 9.77 6.53
N THR A 251 -27.94 10.60 6.82
CA THR A 251 -27.92 12.03 6.48
C THR A 251 -27.21 12.26 5.14
N PRO A 252 -27.93 12.38 4.01
CA PRO A 252 -27.30 12.46 2.71
C PRO A 252 -26.76 13.86 2.43
N GLY A 253 -25.62 13.94 1.76
CA GLY A 253 -25.07 15.14 1.15
C GLY A 253 -25.38 15.18 -0.36
N GLY A 254 -25.85 16.33 -0.85
CA GLY A 254 -26.16 16.52 -2.27
C GLY A 254 -27.50 15.88 -2.72
N PRO A 255 -27.70 15.69 -4.04
CA PRO A 255 -28.94 15.21 -4.62
C PRO A 255 -29.39 13.82 -4.17
N ALA A 256 -30.70 13.69 -3.97
CA ALA A 256 -31.38 12.43 -3.73
C ALA A 256 -31.90 11.87 -5.05
N GLY A 257 -31.11 11.02 -5.70
CA GLY A 257 -31.43 10.46 -7.02
C GLY A 257 -32.60 9.48 -6.98
N VAL A 258 -33.51 9.61 -7.96
CA VAL A 258 -34.55 8.62 -8.26
C VAL A 258 -34.62 8.34 -9.76
N SER A 259 -34.81 7.08 -10.11
CA SER A 259 -35.14 6.67 -11.47
C SER A 259 -36.10 5.49 -11.45
N VAL A 260 -36.95 5.42 -12.45
CA VAL A 260 -37.94 4.36 -12.62
C VAL A 260 -37.74 3.67 -13.97
N ASP A 261 -37.93 2.36 -14.03
CA ASP A 261 -37.91 1.59 -15.28
C ASP A 261 -39.33 1.31 -15.82
N ALA A 262 -39.41 0.69 -16.99
CA ALA A 262 -40.70 0.41 -17.63
C ALA A 262 -41.57 -0.61 -16.88
N ALA A 263 -41.02 -1.38 -15.93
CA ALA A 263 -41.78 -2.27 -15.06
C ALA A 263 -42.29 -1.58 -13.78
N GLY A 264 -41.99 -0.29 -13.62
CA GLY A 264 -42.38 0.49 -12.44
C GLY A 264 -41.47 0.26 -11.24
N ASN A 265 -40.35 -0.44 -11.41
CA ASN A 265 -39.37 -0.53 -10.33
C ASN A 265 -38.75 0.84 -10.11
N ILE A 266 -38.37 1.14 -8.88
CA ILE A 266 -37.82 2.41 -8.45
C ILE A 266 -36.44 2.16 -7.85
N ALA A 267 -35.43 2.85 -8.35
CA ALA A 267 -34.11 2.86 -7.77
C ALA A 267 -33.76 4.25 -7.23
N PHE A 268 -32.93 4.25 -6.20
CA PHE A 268 -32.51 5.43 -5.46
C PHE A 268 -30.99 5.49 -5.38
N SER A 269 -30.41 6.69 -5.38
CA SER A 269 -28.98 6.89 -5.15
C SER A 269 -28.71 8.14 -4.30
N TRP A 270 -27.73 8.08 -3.41
CA TRP A 270 -27.35 9.22 -2.58
C TRP A 270 -25.91 9.08 -2.07
N VAL A 271 -25.38 10.15 -1.47
CA VAL A 271 -24.03 10.17 -0.89
C VAL A 271 -24.09 10.45 0.60
N VAL A 272 -23.33 9.72 1.42
CA VAL A 272 -23.18 9.97 2.87
C VAL A 272 -21.71 9.95 3.21
N ASN A 273 -21.18 11.02 3.83
CA ASN A 273 -19.77 11.11 4.25
C ASN A 273 -18.77 10.68 3.17
N GLY A 274 -19.00 11.11 1.92
CA GLY A 274 -18.15 10.76 0.79
C GLY A 274 -18.36 9.35 0.24
N VAL A 275 -19.39 8.61 0.64
CA VAL A 275 -19.67 7.24 0.15
C VAL A 275 -20.97 7.23 -0.65
N VAL A 276 -20.93 6.62 -1.85
CA VAL A 276 -22.12 6.48 -2.71
C VAL A 276 -22.93 5.25 -2.29
N TYR A 277 -24.24 5.42 -2.15
CA TYR A 277 -25.19 4.36 -1.85
C TYR A 277 -26.27 4.27 -2.92
N ALA A 278 -26.85 3.07 -3.07
CA ALA A 278 -28.08 2.86 -3.83
C ALA A 278 -29.08 1.97 -3.10
N ALA A 279 -30.36 2.15 -3.41
CA ALA A 279 -31.45 1.26 -2.99
C ALA A 279 -32.40 1.00 -4.17
N TYR A 280 -33.23 -0.02 -4.01
CA TYR A 280 -34.18 -0.46 -5.01
C TYR A 280 -35.48 -0.94 -4.37
N ARG A 281 -36.57 -0.69 -5.06
CA ARG A 281 -37.92 -1.16 -4.74
C ARG A 281 -38.59 -1.63 -6.02
N SER A 282 -39.18 -2.83 -6.01
CA SER A 282 -39.96 -3.32 -7.14
C SER A 282 -41.26 -2.54 -7.32
N GLY A 283 -41.81 -2.54 -8.54
CA GLY A 283 -43.04 -1.81 -8.85
C GLY A 283 -44.28 -2.28 -8.08
N ASP A 284 -44.33 -3.56 -7.70
CA ASP A 284 -45.36 -4.13 -6.81
C ASP A 284 -45.14 -3.77 -5.32
N GLY A 285 -43.99 -3.16 -5.00
CA GLY A 285 -43.59 -2.80 -3.65
C GLY A 285 -43.18 -3.97 -2.74
N VAL A 286 -43.18 -5.20 -3.24
CA VAL A 286 -42.91 -6.42 -2.47
C VAL A 286 -41.41 -6.59 -2.21
N ALA A 287 -40.58 -6.43 -3.24
CA ALA A 287 -39.13 -6.53 -3.13
C ALA A 287 -38.53 -5.16 -2.84
N GLN A 288 -37.73 -5.09 -1.78
CA GLN A 288 -36.93 -3.91 -1.45
C GLN A 288 -35.51 -4.37 -1.14
N ALA A 289 -34.53 -3.59 -1.58
CA ALA A 289 -33.13 -3.92 -1.39
C ALA A 289 -32.33 -2.65 -1.14
N GLY A 290 -31.37 -2.73 -0.22
CA GLY A 290 -30.46 -1.65 0.14
C GLY A 290 -30.70 -1.14 1.57
N PRO A 291 -29.88 -0.20 2.03
CA PRO A 291 -28.88 0.54 1.25
C PRO A 291 -27.63 -0.29 0.90
N PHE A 292 -27.22 -0.26 -0.36
CA PHE A 292 -25.97 -0.87 -0.83
C PHE A 292 -24.90 0.20 -0.96
N ARG A 293 -23.76 -0.02 -0.32
CA ARG A 293 -22.56 0.79 -0.52
C ARG A 293 -21.95 0.44 -1.88
N LEU A 294 -21.73 1.44 -2.73
CA LEU A 294 -21.17 1.23 -4.08
C LEU A 294 -19.66 1.48 -4.14
N SER A 295 -19.14 2.40 -3.32
CA SER A 295 -17.72 2.71 -3.31
C SER A 295 -16.92 1.77 -2.41
N SER A 296 -15.93 1.09 -2.99
CA SER A 296 -14.98 0.21 -2.28
C SER A 296 -13.70 0.94 -1.84
N SER A 297 -13.41 2.13 -2.39
CA SER A 297 -12.20 2.90 -2.11
C SER A 297 -12.36 3.88 -0.93
N GLY A 298 -11.24 4.31 -0.35
CA GLY A 298 -11.17 5.40 0.63
C GLY A 298 -11.33 6.81 0.04
N ASP A 299 -11.79 6.93 -1.21
CA ASP A 299 -11.99 8.21 -1.89
C ASP A 299 -13.31 8.87 -1.45
N SER A 300 -13.39 10.19 -1.64
CA SER A 300 -14.60 10.95 -1.32
C SER A 300 -15.44 11.19 -2.56
N TYR A 301 -16.71 10.83 -2.49
CA TYR A 301 -17.68 11.00 -3.57
C TYR A 301 -18.67 12.13 -3.27
N PHE A 302 -19.17 12.79 -4.32
CA PHE A 302 -20.18 13.85 -4.23
C PHE A 302 -21.12 13.78 -5.44
N GLU A 303 -22.26 14.48 -5.34
CA GLU A 303 -23.14 14.78 -6.49
C GLU A 303 -23.49 13.56 -7.37
N ALA A 304 -24.16 12.57 -6.78
CA ALA A 304 -24.59 11.37 -7.50
C ALA A 304 -25.81 11.64 -8.39
N GLY A 305 -25.74 11.23 -9.65
CA GLY A 305 -26.85 11.19 -10.61
C GLY A 305 -27.14 9.76 -11.05
N MET A 306 -28.39 9.46 -11.40
CA MET A 306 -28.77 8.10 -11.79
C MET A 306 -29.81 8.01 -12.90
N LYS A 307 -29.79 6.88 -13.62
CA LYS A 307 -30.87 6.41 -14.50
C LYS A 307 -31.02 4.90 -14.40
N MET A 308 -32.20 4.41 -14.74
CA MET A 308 -32.53 2.99 -14.73
C MET A 308 -33.28 2.63 -15.99
N LEU A 309 -33.02 1.43 -16.51
CA LEU A 309 -33.71 0.81 -17.63
C LEU A 309 -33.94 -0.66 -17.30
N ILE A 310 -35.02 -1.25 -17.82
CA ILE A 310 -35.21 -2.69 -17.79
C ILE A 310 -34.86 -3.30 -19.14
N THR A 311 -34.05 -4.36 -19.11
CA THR A 311 -33.74 -5.22 -20.25
C THR A 311 -34.23 -6.64 -19.95
N ASP A 312 -33.32 -7.57 -19.64
CA ASP A 312 -33.62 -8.83 -18.96
C ASP A 312 -33.74 -8.65 -17.43
N GLN A 313 -33.05 -7.65 -16.90
CA GLN A 313 -33.06 -7.20 -15.51
C GLN A 313 -33.10 -5.67 -15.45
N SER A 314 -33.40 -5.12 -14.27
CA SER A 314 -33.31 -3.67 -14.06
C SER A 314 -31.84 -3.28 -13.95
N LEU A 315 -31.32 -2.57 -14.94
CA LEU A 315 -29.98 -2.01 -14.96
C LEU A 315 -30.01 -0.60 -14.40
N ILE A 316 -29.25 -0.37 -13.33
CA ILE A 316 -29.15 0.91 -12.64
C ILE A 316 -27.79 1.51 -12.96
N HIS A 317 -27.81 2.72 -13.48
CA HIS A 317 -26.65 3.49 -13.90
C HIS A 317 -26.48 4.66 -12.93
N VAL A 318 -25.37 4.69 -12.20
CA VAL A 318 -25.05 5.79 -11.28
C VAL A 318 -23.75 6.45 -11.75
N VAL A 319 -23.72 7.78 -11.76
CA VAL A 319 -22.50 8.58 -11.94
C VAL A 319 -22.30 9.44 -10.71
N ALA A 320 -21.06 9.63 -10.30
CA ALA A 320 -20.72 10.48 -9.17
C ALA A 320 -19.39 11.21 -9.40
N GLU A 321 -19.24 12.36 -8.75
CA GLU A 321 -17.94 13.01 -8.60
C GLU A 321 -17.08 12.18 -7.67
N ARG A 322 -15.83 11.93 -8.05
CA ARG A 322 -14.82 11.24 -7.23
C ARG A 322 -13.63 12.16 -7.02
N PHE A 323 -13.41 12.50 -5.76
CA PHE A 323 -12.24 13.26 -5.31
C PHE A 323 -11.19 12.30 -4.81
N THR A 324 -10.05 12.35 -5.47
CA THR A 324 -8.84 11.62 -5.09
C THR A 324 -7.74 12.63 -4.76
N GLY A 325 -6.67 12.20 -4.09
CA GLY A 325 -5.46 13.02 -3.93
C GLY A 325 -4.84 13.49 -5.26
N SER A 326 -5.20 12.88 -6.39
CA SER A 326 -4.78 13.25 -7.75
C SER A 326 -5.79 14.12 -8.53
N GLY A 327 -6.87 14.56 -7.88
CA GLY A 327 -7.87 15.48 -8.43
C GLY A 327 -9.27 14.88 -8.60
N LEU A 328 -10.14 15.64 -9.27
CA LEU A 328 -11.54 15.29 -9.52
C LEU A 328 -11.70 14.46 -10.80
N ARG A 329 -12.45 13.37 -10.71
CA ARG A 329 -12.88 12.50 -11.83
C ARG A 329 -14.38 12.17 -11.72
N THR A 330 -14.95 11.61 -12.78
CA THR A 330 -16.29 11.02 -12.75
C THR A 330 -16.15 9.51 -12.64
N ASP A 331 -16.79 8.93 -11.63
CA ASP A 331 -16.91 7.48 -11.49
C ASP A 331 -18.29 7.04 -11.93
N TYR A 332 -18.36 5.89 -12.57
CA TYR A 332 -19.57 5.26 -13.07
C TYR A 332 -19.75 3.89 -12.43
N PHE A 333 -20.97 3.62 -11.99
CA PHE A 333 -21.40 2.35 -11.41
C PHE A 333 -22.54 1.78 -12.24
N LEU A 334 -22.40 0.53 -12.64
CA LEU A 334 -23.48 -0.26 -13.23
C LEU A 334 -23.91 -1.31 -12.22
N LEU A 335 -25.19 -1.32 -11.86
CA LEU A 335 -25.77 -2.34 -11.00
C LEU A 335 -26.87 -3.08 -11.76
N SER A 336 -27.19 -4.28 -11.30
CA SER A 336 -28.45 -4.93 -11.60
C SER A 336 -29.32 -5.12 -10.35
N ALA A 337 -30.62 -4.95 -10.55
CA ALA A 337 -31.66 -5.30 -9.61
C ALA A 337 -32.60 -6.33 -10.28
N GLN A 338 -32.98 -7.35 -9.51
CA GLN A 338 -33.81 -8.44 -10.01
C GLN A 338 -35.29 -8.04 -9.94
N GLY A 339 -36.02 -8.22 -11.05
CA GLY A 339 -37.43 -8.59 -10.98
C GLY A 339 -37.55 -10.04 -10.50
N LEU A 340 -38.70 -10.40 -9.93
CA LEU A 340 -39.01 -11.72 -9.34
C LEU A 340 -38.35 -12.91 -10.09
N GLY A 341 -37.62 -13.77 -9.36
CA GLY A 341 -37.32 -15.15 -9.81
C GLY A 341 -35.87 -15.61 -9.90
N VAL A 342 -34.87 -14.83 -9.49
CA VAL A 342 -33.45 -15.26 -9.54
C VAL A 342 -32.91 -15.50 -8.12
N THR A 343 -32.27 -16.65 -7.92
CA THR A 343 -31.68 -17.05 -6.64
C THR A 343 -30.57 -16.06 -6.21
N PRO A 344 -30.55 -15.55 -4.96
CA PRO A 344 -29.53 -14.60 -4.49
C PRO A 344 -28.14 -15.21 -4.67
N PRO A 345 -27.12 -14.46 -5.15
CA PRO A 345 -25.79 -15.01 -5.40
C PRO A 345 -25.26 -15.74 -4.17
N LEU A 346 -24.57 -16.86 -4.40
CA LEU A 346 -23.96 -17.61 -3.32
C LEU A 346 -22.57 -17.01 -3.07
N ASP A 347 -22.36 -16.39 -1.91
CA ASP A 347 -21.08 -15.76 -1.57
C ASP A 347 -20.69 -16.05 -0.12
N ALA A 348 -19.39 -16.14 0.14
CA ALA A 348 -18.79 -16.30 1.47
C ALA A 348 -17.31 -15.94 1.37
N VAL A 349 -16.88 -14.93 2.13
CA VAL A 349 -15.51 -14.41 2.11
C VAL A 349 -14.72 -15.02 3.28
N PRO A 350 -13.64 -15.77 3.03
CA PRO A 350 -12.83 -16.36 4.10
C PRO A 350 -12.05 -15.28 4.85
N VAL A 351 -11.85 -15.50 6.15
CA VAL A 351 -11.03 -14.69 7.04
C VAL A 351 -10.20 -15.65 7.89
N ILE A 352 -8.89 -15.70 7.65
CA ILE A 352 -7.95 -16.60 8.33
C ILE A 352 -7.60 -16.00 9.70
N ALA A 353 -7.72 -16.79 10.76
CA ALA A 353 -7.33 -16.43 12.12
C ALA A 353 -7.81 -15.03 12.57
N ASN A 354 -9.05 -14.67 12.23
CA ASN A 354 -9.65 -13.36 12.49
C ASN A 354 -8.92 -12.17 11.82
N GLY A 355 -8.26 -12.39 10.68
CA GLY A 355 -7.56 -11.37 9.91
C GLY A 355 -6.15 -11.07 10.40
N ALA A 356 -5.53 -12.01 11.12
CA ALA A 356 -4.14 -11.88 11.55
C ALA A 356 -3.18 -11.91 10.35
N GLU A 357 -2.20 -11.01 10.32
CA GLU A 357 -1.18 -10.96 9.26
C GLU A 357 -0.18 -12.12 9.37
N VAL A 358 0.19 -12.48 10.60
CA VAL A 358 1.11 -13.59 10.93
C VAL A 358 0.47 -14.49 11.98
N VAL A 359 0.63 -15.81 11.85
CA VAL A 359 0.12 -16.81 12.81
C VAL A 359 1.15 -17.90 13.11
N SER A 360 1.11 -18.43 14.33
CA SER A 360 1.71 -19.71 14.67
C SER A 360 0.64 -20.80 14.63
N ALA A 361 0.76 -21.68 13.63
CA ALA A 361 -0.19 -22.76 13.34
C ALA A 361 0.56 -23.87 12.60
N PRO A 362 1.13 -24.87 13.30
CA PRO A 362 1.94 -25.91 12.66
C PRO A 362 1.11 -26.97 11.92
N GLN A 363 -0.19 -27.09 12.21
CA GLN A 363 -1.04 -28.15 11.65
C GLN A 363 -2.25 -27.62 10.88
N SER A 364 -2.95 -26.64 11.44
CA SER A 364 -4.19 -26.10 10.84
C SER A 364 -4.45 -24.67 11.27
N VAL A 365 -5.11 -23.90 10.40
CA VAL A 365 -5.58 -22.54 10.69
C VAL A 365 -7.11 -22.49 10.77
N SER A 366 -7.61 -21.63 11.66
CA SER A 366 -9.03 -21.30 11.72
C SER A 366 -9.39 -20.37 10.56
N VAL A 367 -10.49 -20.65 9.87
CA VAL A 367 -11.02 -19.83 8.77
C VAL A 367 -12.49 -19.55 9.05
N ALA A 368 -12.81 -18.28 9.31
CA ALA A 368 -14.18 -17.80 9.45
C ALA A 368 -14.70 -17.30 8.10
N PHE A 369 -16.03 -17.26 7.93
CA PHE A 369 -16.65 -16.70 6.73
C PHE A 369 -17.47 -15.45 7.06
N THR A 370 -17.23 -14.38 6.30
CA THR A 370 -17.95 -13.10 6.40
C THR A 370 -18.66 -12.79 5.08
N GLY A 371 -19.62 -11.85 5.10
CA GLY A 371 -20.38 -11.48 3.91
C GLY A 371 -21.11 -12.66 3.28
N VAL A 372 -21.67 -13.55 4.11
CA VAL A 372 -22.31 -14.78 3.64
C VAL A 372 -23.65 -14.45 2.98
N GLU A 373 -23.76 -14.73 1.70
CA GLU A 373 -24.98 -14.58 0.89
C GLU A 373 -25.48 -15.95 0.41
N GLY A 374 -26.79 -16.16 0.43
CA GLY A 374 -27.41 -17.47 0.21
C GLY A 374 -27.31 -18.39 1.43
N THR A 375 -27.60 -19.68 1.23
CA THR A 375 -27.55 -20.71 2.28
C THR A 375 -26.54 -21.80 1.94
N PRO A 376 -25.22 -21.49 1.97
CA PRO A 376 -24.18 -22.48 1.64
C PRO A 376 -24.27 -23.69 2.58
N THR A 377 -24.25 -24.88 1.99
CA THR A 377 -24.27 -26.14 2.72
C THR A 377 -22.90 -26.81 2.73
N GLN A 378 -22.04 -26.46 1.76
CA GLN A 378 -20.69 -27.04 1.63
C GLN A 378 -19.65 -26.00 1.20
N VAL A 379 -18.39 -26.29 1.51
CA VAL A 379 -17.22 -25.49 1.19
C VAL A 379 -16.07 -26.37 0.74
N ARG A 380 -15.29 -25.90 -0.22
CA ARG A 380 -14.00 -26.47 -0.62
C ARG A 380 -12.93 -25.39 -0.57
N TRP A 381 -11.68 -25.79 -0.46
CA TRP A 381 -10.56 -24.86 -0.38
C TRP A 381 -9.32 -25.43 -1.04
N ASN A 382 -8.40 -24.53 -1.39
CA ASN A 382 -7.07 -24.89 -1.87
C ASN A 382 -6.08 -23.76 -1.58
N TRP A 383 -4.83 -24.11 -1.29
CA TRP A 383 -3.76 -23.13 -1.08
C TRP A 383 -3.10 -22.75 -2.41
N GLY A 384 -2.74 -21.47 -2.56
CA GLY A 384 -2.00 -20.92 -3.69
C GLY A 384 -2.81 -20.72 -4.98
N THR A 385 -3.87 -21.49 -5.21
CA THR A 385 -4.71 -21.40 -6.41
C THR A 385 -6.19 -21.61 -6.07
N PRO A 386 -7.13 -21.08 -6.88
CA PRO A 386 -8.56 -21.37 -6.73
C PRO A 386 -8.84 -22.89 -6.73
N PRO A 387 -9.75 -23.38 -5.86
CA PRO A 387 -10.13 -24.80 -5.85
C PRO A 387 -10.83 -25.20 -7.16
N THR A 388 -10.60 -26.45 -7.57
CA THR A 388 -11.23 -27.09 -8.74
C THR A 388 -12.12 -28.26 -8.29
N ASP A 389 -12.74 -28.96 -9.22
CA ASP A 389 -13.56 -30.15 -8.92
C ASP A 389 -12.77 -31.33 -8.36
N ALA A 390 -11.43 -31.29 -8.44
CA ALA A 390 -10.57 -32.25 -7.75
C ALA A 390 -10.49 -32.01 -6.23
N ASN A 391 -10.82 -30.80 -5.75
CA ASN A 391 -10.83 -30.47 -4.33
C ASN A 391 -12.16 -30.93 -3.70
N PRO A 392 -12.14 -31.74 -2.62
CA PRO A 392 -13.35 -32.30 -2.03
C PRO A 392 -14.22 -31.24 -1.36
N TRP A 393 -15.54 -31.41 -1.46
CA TRP A 393 -16.51 -30.60 -0.74
C TRP A 393 -16.68 -31.10 0.69
N THR A 394 -16.55 -30.18 1.65
CA THR A 394 -16.76 -30.42 3.09
C THR A 394 -18.02 -29.69 3.54
N THR A 395 -18.67 -30.14 4.62
CA THR A 395 -19.81 -29.44 5.22
C THR A 395 -19.42 -28.01 5.61
N TYR A 396 -20.26 -27.04 5.23
CA TYR A 396 -20.07 -25.64 5.59
C TYR A 396 -20.35 -25.42 7.07
N GLN A 397 -19.47 -24.65 7.72
CA GLN A 397 -19.63 -24.13 9.08
C GLN A 397 -19.17 -22.66 9.08
N THR A 398 -19.66 -21.85 10.01
CA THR A 398 -19.26 -20.44 10.13
C THR A 398 -17.77 -20.26 10.37
N THR A 399 -17.14 -21.26 10.97
CA THR A 399 -15.69 -21.38 11.14
C THR A 399 -15.28 -22.82 10.84
N ILE A 400 -14.25 -22.99 10.02
CA ILE A 400 -13.65 -24.30 9.70
C ILE A 400 -12.18 -24.32 10.09
N SER A 401 -11.63 -25.52 10.29
CA SER A 401 -10.18 -25.73 10.45
C SER A 401 -9.60 -26.23 9.13
N VAL A 402 -8.65 -25.49 8.58
CA VAL A 402 -7.99 -25.79 7.30
C VAL A 402 -6.56 -26.27 7.55
N PRO A 403 -6.18 -27.46 7.06
CA PRO A 403 -4.81 -27.95 7.16
C PRO A 403 -3.82 -27.00 6.48
N VAL A 404 -2.68 -26.78 7.13
CA VAL A 404 -1.58 -25.98 6.58
C VAL A 404 -0.83 -26.79 5.51
N PRO A 405 -0.34 -26.17 4.42
CA PRO A 405 0.41 -26.87 3.38
C PRO A 405 1.63 -27.62 3.94
N ALA A 406 1.98 -28.76 3.33
CA ALA A 406 3.26 -29.39 3.59
C ALA A 406 4.40 -28.47 3.10
N ASN A 407 5.45 -28.31 3.92
CA ASN A 407 6.63 -27.48 3.63
C ASN A 407 6.36 -25.97 3.54
N ILE A 408 5.58 -25.41 4.45
CA ILE A 408 5.53 -23.95 4.60
C ILE A 408 6.91 -23.40 4.97
N GLN A 409 7.29 -22.33 4.30
CA GLN A 409 8.42 -21.49 4.69
C GLN A 409 7.91 -20.45 5.69
N SER A 410 8.59 -20.34 6.83
CA SER A 410 8.27 -19.28 7.78
C SER A 410 8.43 -17.91 7.15
N CYS A 411 7.59 -16.97 7.56
CA CYS A 411 7.60 -15.58 7.12
C CYS A 411 7.35 -15.36 5.62
N GLN A 412 6.80 -16.36 4.95
CA GLN A 412 6.24 -16.22 3.61
C GLN A 412 4.71 -16.15 3.69
N ALA A 413 4.11 -15.27 2.88
CA ALA A 413 2.67 -15.15 2.77
C ALA A 413 2.09 -16.28 1.90
N TYR A 414 1.07 -16.96 2.43
CA TYR A 414 0.31 -18.00 1.75
C TYR A 414 -1.14 -17.58 1.60
N ARG A 415 -1.68 -17.76 0.39
CA ARG A 415 -3.07 -17.42 0.07
C ARG A 415 -3.94 -18.67 0.08
N LEU A 416 -5.01 -18.64 0.88
CA LEU A 416 -6.05 -19.67 0.87
C LEU A 416 -7.18 -19.20 -0.03
N TYR A 417 -7.58 -20.02 -1.00
CA TYR A 417 -8.80 -19.84 -1.76
C TYR A 417 -9.89 -20.75 -1.23
N THR A 418 -11.11 -20.23 -1.09
CA THR A 418 -12.30 -20.98 -0.68
C THR A 418 -13.43 -20.77 -1.67
N GLN A 419 -14.25 -21.79 -1.84
CA GLN A 419 -15.46 -21.70 -2.65
C GLN A 419 -16.60 -22.42 -1.94
N VAL A 420 -17.78 -21.81 -1.88
CA VAL A 420 -18.98 -22.40 -1.26
C VAL A 420 -19.97 -22.91 -2.31
N ARG A 421 -20.82 -23.86 -1.91
CA ARG A 421 -21.96 -24.34 -2.71
C ARG A 421 -23.23 -24.54 -1.87
N GLU A 422 -24.35 -24.51 -2.57
CA GLU A 422 -25.70 -24.81 -2.08
C GLU A 422 -26.37 -25.76 -3.09
N GLY A 423 -26.39 -27.06 -2.78
CA GLY A 423 -26.81 -28.07 -3.75
C GLY A 423 -25.86 -28.09 -4.97
N ASP A 424 -26.41 -27.98 -6.18
CA ASP A 424 -25.65 -27.92 -7.43
C ASP A 424 -25.13 -26.50 -7.74
N ARG A 425 -25.53 -25.51 -6.96
CA ARG A 425 -25.18 -24.11 -7.17
C ARG A 425 -23.85 -23.80 -6.51
N VAL A 426 -22.84 -23.45 -7.30
CA VAL A 426 -21.49 -23.12 -6.83
C VAL A 426 -21.27 -21.60 -6.90
N GLN A 427 -20.59 -21.03 -5.91
CA GLN A 427 -20.15 -19.63 -5.92
C GLN A 427 -19.31 -19.36 -7.17
N GLU A 428 -19.68 -18.34 -7.95
CA GLU A 428 -19.15 -18.08 -9.29
C GLU A 428 -17.62 -17.92 -9.30
N GLU A 429 -17.08 -17.21 -8.32
CA GLU A 429 -15.63 -17.01 -8.14
C GLU A 429 -15.19 -17.42 -6.74
N ALA A 430 -14.10 -18.19 -6.64
CA ALA A 430 -13.49 -18.49 -5.36
C ALA A 430 -12.99 -17.20 -4.69
N LYS A 431 -13.29 -17.03 -3.41
CA LYS A 431 -12.76 -15.93 -2.59
C LYS A 431 -11.46 -16.37 -1.94
N SER A 432 -10.69 -15.41 -1.43
CA SER A 432 -9.40 -15.71 -0.83
C SER A 432 -9.02 -14.77 0.30
N ASP A 433 -8.17 -15.27 1.18
CA ASP A 433 -7.47 -14.49 2.19
C ASP A 433 -6.01 -14.94 2.29
N THR A 434 -5.14 -14.11 2.86
CA THR A 434 -3.68 -14.33 2.91
C THR A 434 -3.15 -14.21 4.33
N VAL A 435 -2.25 -15.12 4.71
CA VAL A 435 -1.59 -15.13 6.03
C VAL A 435 -0.13 -15.55 5.89
N ALA A 436 0.76 -15.05 6.73
CA ALA A 436 2.12 -15.58 6.87
C ALA A 436 2.21 -16.53 8.09
N PHE A 437 3.02 -17.58 7.96
CA PHE A 437 3.22 -18.54 9.05
C PHE A 437 4.53 -18.26 9.78
N ASP A 438 4.48 -18.27 11.11
CA ASP A 438 5.66 -18.24 11.95
C ASP A 438 5.64 -19.39 12.97
N ASN A 439 6.24 -20.51 12.54
CA ASN A 439 6.29 -21.76 13.30
C ASN A 439 7.71 -22.09 13.79
N ALA A 440 8.66 -21.17 13.63
CA ALA A 440 10.05 -21.35 14.04
C ALA A 440 10.72 -19.99 14.16
N VAL A 441 11.74 -19.87 15.00
CA VAL A 441 12.51 -18.62 15.11
C VAL A 441 13.46 -18.44 13.92
N GLN A 442 13.47 -17.28 13.25
CA GLN A 442 14.49 -16.88 12.25
C GLN A 442 15.46 -15.85 12.83
N ALA A 443 16.48 -16.32 13.56
CA ALA A 443 17.52 -15.45 14.11
C ALA A 443 18.92 -15.95 13.77
N ARG A 444 19.83 -15.02 13.50
CA ARG A 444 21.27 -15.25 13.46
C ARG A 444 21.83 -15.02 14.86
N VAL A 445 22.48 -16.05 15.41
CA VAL A 445 23.19 -15.96 16.70
C VAL A 445 24.68 -16.18 16.47
N GLN A 446 25.50 -15.27 16.96
CA GLN A 446 26.96 -15.37 16.91
C GLN A 446 27.53 -15.22 18.33
N ILE A 447 28.32 -16.22 18.73
CA ILE A 447 29.05 -16.28 19.99
C ILE A 447 30.53 -16.38 19.63
N THR A 448 31.36 -15.43 20.07
CA THR A 448 32.79 -15.42 19.71
C THR A 448 33.63 -14.65 20.72
N ASN A 449 34.95 -14.70 20.56
CA ASN A 449 35.93 -13.88 21.27
C ASN A 449 35.55 -12.39 21.21
N PRO A 450 35.46 -11.69 22.37
CA PRO A 450 35.05 -10.29 22.44
C PRO A 450 36.00 -9.31 21.75
N TYR A 451 37.23 -9.74 21.46
CA TYR A 451 38.25 -8.95 20.80
C TYR A 451 38.31 -9.16 19.28
N GLN A 452 37.43 -9.96 18.66
CA GLN A 452 37.46 -10.16 17.22
C GLN A 452 37.33 -8.84 16.44
N ALA A 453 38.21 -8.63 15.46
CA ALA A 453 38.20 -7.43 14.61
C ALA A 453 36.90 -7.27 13.79
N SER A 454 36.16 -8.37 13.56
CA SER A 454 34.87 -8.36 12.86
C SER A 454 33.67 -8.07 13.77
N THR A 455 33.87 -7.83 15.07
CA THR A 455 32.77 -7.47 15.99
C THR A 455 32.38 -6.01 15.82
N SER A 456 31.09 -5.70 16.00
CA SER A 456 30.61 -4.32 15.82
C SER A 456 31.16 -3.40 16.90
N ALA A 457 31.83 -2.31 16.49
CA ALA A 457 32.46 -1.33 17.39
C ALA A 457 31.48 -0.52 18.27
N LEU A 458 30.16 -0.72 18.11
CA LEU A 458 29.16 0.21 18.65
C LEU A 458 29.03 0.21 20.18
N PHE A 459 29.55 -0.77 20.92
CA PHE A 459 29.49 -0.75 22.39
C PHE A 459 30.69 -1.42 23.08
N THR A 460 31.91 -1.17 22.60
CA THR A 460 33.14 -1.32 23.40
C THR A 460 33.57 0.03 23.98
N PRO A 461 32.96 0.55 25.07
CA PRO A 461 33.60 1.60 25.85
C PRO A 461 34.65 0.94 26.75
N LEU A 462 35.74 0.46 26.15
CA LEU A 462 36.93 0.06 26.89
C LEU A 462 38.22 0.60 26.28
N LEU A 463 38.18 1.64 25.44
CA LEU A 463 39.14 2.77 25.37
C LEU A 463 38.87 3.62 24.13
N ILE A 464 38.84 4.94 24.31
CA ILE A 464 38.80 5.93 23.22
C ILE A 464 40.20 5.97 22.60
N GLN A 465 40.50 4.98 21.77
CA GLN A 465 41.49 4.92 20.66
C GLN A 465 41.73 3.43 20.33
N LEU A 466 41.49 3.05 19.07
CA LEU A 466 41.73 1.72 18.48
C LEU A 466 43.24 1.41 18.34
N LEU A 467 44.04 1.73 19.35
CA LEU A 467 45.49 1.55 19.33
C LEU A 467 45.86 0.48 20.34
N ASP A 468 46.35 -0.65 19.83
CA ASP A 468 47.00 -1.68 20.62
C ASP A 468 48.38 -1.16 21.07
N LEU A 469 48.57 -1.02 22.38
CA LEU A 469 49.82 -0.59 22.99
C LEU A 469 50.58 -1.79 23.55
N GLY A 470 51.91 -1.71 23.57
CA GLY A 470 52.76 -2.79 24.10
C GLY A 470 52.48 -3.12 25.59
N THR A 471 51.91 -2.15 26.32
CA THR A 471 51.51 -2.25 27.73
C THR A 471 50.16 -2.92 27.95
N ASP A 472 49.38 -3.14 26.89
CA ASP A 472 48.07 -3.73 27.00
C ASP A 472 48.19 -5.21 27.39
N ARG A 473 47.16 -5.71 28.08
CA ARG A 473 47.13 -7.11 28.55
C ARG A 473 46.98 -8.11 27.40
N GLY A 474 46.74 -7.63 26.18
CA GLY A 474 46.37 -8.45 25.05
C GLY A 474 46.10 -7.65 23.79
N ALA A 475 46.19 -8.30 22.62
CA ALA A 475 45.85 -7.68 21.35
C ALA A 475 44.32 -7.48 21.14
N SER A 476 43.93 -6.55 20.28
CA SER A 476 42.54 -6.35 19.83
C SER A 476 42.07 -7.35 18.77
N SER A 477 42.63 -8.57 18.78
CA SER A 477 42.18 -9.69 17.97
C SER A 477 42.72 -11.01 18.53
N GLY A 478 42.24 -12.13 17.96
CA GLY A 478 42.61 -13.49 18.37
C GLY A 478 41.89 -14.52 17.52
N HIS A 479 41.90 -15.78 17.95
CA HIS A 479 41.07 -16.83 17.38
C HIS A 479 39.60 -16.66 17.84
N PRO A 480 38.59 -16.91 16.97
CA PRO A 480 37.18 -16.74 17.31
C PRO A 480 36.67 -17.56 18.50
N ASP A 481 37.32 -18.69 18.78
CA ASP A 481 36.94 -19.67 19.81
C ASP A 481 37.76 -19.58 21.10
N TYR A 482 38.65 -18.60 21.25
CA TYR A 482 39.50 -18.46 22.44
C TYR A 482 39.36 -17.06 23.01
N THR A 483 39.35 -16.90 24.32
CA THR A 483 39.24 -15.59 24.96
C THR A 483 40.18 -15.50 26.16
N ARG A 484 40.75 -14.32 26.38
CA ARG A 484 41.59 -14.03 27.56
C ARG A 484 40.77 -13.62 28.78
N ASP A 485 39.52 -13.22 28.57
CA ASP A 485 38.64 -12.74 29.62
C ASP A 485 37.47 -13.70 29.80
N PRO A 486 36.92 -13.83 31.02
CA PRO A 486 35.72 -14.60 31.30
C PRO A 486 34.47 -13.86 30.76
N ALA A 487 34.44 -13.60 29.47
CA ALA A 487 33.40 -12.89 28.74
C ALA A 487 33.39 -13.33 27.27
N PHE A 488 32.28 -13.09 26.59
CA PHE A 488 32.12 -13.39 25.17
C PHE A 488 31.30 -12.30 24.47
N TYR A 489 31.52 -12.13 23.18
CA TYR A 489 30.65 -11.32 22.33
C TYR A 489 29.44 -12.13 21.92
N LEU A 490 28.26 -11.52 22.07
CA LEU A 490 26.99 -12.05 21.61
C LEU A 490 26.34 -11.09 20.63
N LEU A 491 26.03 -11.60 19.45
CA LEU A 491 25.09 -10.99 18.51
C LEU A 491 23.88 -11.89 18.34
N VAL A 492 22.69 -11.33 18.53
CA VAL A 492 21.40 -11.91 18.16
C VAL A 492 20.76 -10.95 17.17
N ASP A 493 20.49 -11.42 15.96
CA ASP A 493 19.84 -10.65 14.91
C ASP A 493 18.64 -11.44 14.40
N GLY A 494 17.46 -11.02 14.83
CA GLY A 494 16.17 -11.58 14.43
C GLY A 494 15.41 -10.71 13.45
N THR A 495 16.11 -9.88 12.66
CA THR A 495 15.44 -9.05 11.63
C THR A 495 14.77 -9.86 10.52
N ALA A 496 15.13 -11.14 10.38
CA ALA A 496 14.48 -12.08 9.46
C ALA A 496 13.21 -12.75 10.03
N ASP A 497 12.93 -12.55 11.32
CA ASP A 497 11.77 -13.09 12.01
C ASP A 497 10.58 -12.14 11.88
N CYS A 498 9.45 -12.64 11.38
CA CYS A 498 8.29 -11.83 11.01
C CYS A 498 7.33 -11.57 12.17
N SER A 499 7.29 -12.42 13.19
CA SER A 499 6.60 -12.09 14.44
C SER A 499 7.48 -11.30 15.39
N GLY A 500 8.80 -11.37 15.19
CA GLY A 500 9.81 -10.66 15.93
C GLY A 500 10.29 -11.45 17.14
N ILE A 501 11.47 -11.06 17.64
CA ILE A 501 12.11 -11.75 18.77
C ILE A 501 11.67 -11.11 20.08
N LYS A 502 11.10 -11.93 20.96
CA LYS A 502 10.61 -11.52 22.28
C LYS A 502 11.75 -11.42 23.29
N GLU A 503 12.59 -12.45 23.37
CA GLU A 503 13.66 -12.53 24.36
C GLU A 503 14.77 -13.51 23.93
N PHE A 504 15.93 -13.39 24.57
CA PHE A 504 16.92 -14.47 24.60
C PHE A 504 17.39 -14.77 26.02
N ARG A 505 17.94 -15.97 26.22
CA ARG A 505 18.50 -16.43 27.50
C ARG A 505 19.84 -17.11 27.25
N VAL A 506 20.72 -17.05 28.25
CA VAL A 506 22.07 -17.62 28.16
C VAL A 506 22.23 -18.71 29.21
N ASP A 507 22.71 -19.87 28.79
CA ASP A 507 23.26 -20.92 29.65
C ASP A 507 24.79 -20.80 29.63
N TYR A 508 25.37 -20.47 30.79
CA TYR A 508 26.81 -20.27 30.96
C TYR A 508 27.59 -21.57 31.21
N SER A 509 26.90 -22.71 31.30
CA SER A 509 27.45 -23.98 31.76
C SER A 509 27.27 -25.15 30.79
N GLY A 510 26.49 -24.96 29.72
CA GLY A 510 26.08 -26.02 28.80
C GLY A 510 25.17 -27.08 29.44
N SER A 511 24.61 -26.81 30.63
CA SER A 511 23.76 -27.74 31.38
C SER A 511 22.27 -27.64 31.06
N GLY A 512 21.87 -26.70 30.19
CA GLY A 512 20.47 -26.35 29.90
C GLY A 512 19.85 -25.40 30.92
N ASN A 513 20.61 -24.90 31.90
CA ASN A 513 20.14 -23.95 32.91
C ASN A 513 20.28 -22.51 32.41
N PHE A 514 19.21 -21.99 31.81
CA PHE A 514 19.18 -20.65 31.24
C PHE A 514 19.02 -19.54 32.28
N SER A 515 19.70 -18.42 32.04
CA SER A 515 19.57 -17.17 32.79
C SER A 515 18.16 -16.59 32.73
N ARG A 516 17.97 -15.48 33.48
CA ARG A 516 16.82 -14.59 33.25
C ARG A 516 16.80 -14.10 31.80
N PRO A 517 15.61 -13.82 31.23
CA PRO A 517 15.49 -13.32 29.87
C PRO A 517 16.07 -11.93 29.72
N TYR A 518 16.72 -11.71 28.59
CA TYR A 518 17.17 -10.43 28.10
C TYR A 518 16.22 -9.94 27.02
N GLY A 519 15.84 -8.66 27.09
CA GLY A 519 15.10 -8.00 26.03
C GLY A 519 16.00 -7.61 24.86
N LEU A 520 15.38 -7.44 23.69
CA LEU A 520 16.05 -6.97 22.47
C LEU A 520 15.54 -5.58 22.11
N VAL A 521 16.34 -4.82 21.37
CA VAL A 521 15.92 -3.53 20.77
C VAL A 521 15.91 -3.72 19.26
N ASN A 522 14.78 -3.43 18.62
CA ASN A 522 14.59 -3.60 17.18
C ASN A 522 14.96 -5.02 16.67
N ASN A 523 14.49 -6.07 17.35
CA ASN A 523 14.80 -7.48 17.05
C ASN A 523 16.29 -7.84 17.07
N SER A 524 17.14 -7.01 17.69
CA SER A 524 18.57 -7.28 17.77
C SER A 524 19.14 -7.05 19.17
N PHE A 525 20.19 -7.79 19.46
CA PHE A 525 21.05 -7.61 20.62
C PHE A 525 22.51 -7.75 20.18
N VAL A 526 23.36 -6.82 20.60
CA VAL A 526 24.79 -6.88 20.36
C VAL A 526 25.50 -6.37 21.60
N ASN A 527 26.25 -7.24 22.30
CA ASN A 527 27.05 -6.83 23.46
C ASN A 527 28.09 -7.87 23.85
N ILE A 528 29.02 -7.47 24.71
CA ILE A 528 29.89 -8.38 25.47
C ILE A 528 29.18 -8.76 26.76
N LEU A 529 29.06 -10.06 27.01
CA LEU A 529 28.46 -10.60 28.23
C LEU A 529 29.52 -11.31 29.08
N PRO A 530 29.51 -11.09 30.41
CA PRO A 530 30.38 -11.83 31.32
C PRO A 530 29.92 -13.29 31.43
N ILE A 531 30.86 -14.21 31.63
CA ILE A 531 30.58 -15.61 31.97
C ILE A 531 30.32 -15.66 33.48
N LEU A 532 29.06 -15.90 33.88
CA LEU A 532 28.60 -15.71 35.26
C LEU A 532 28.83 -16.91 36.21
N ASN A 533 29.80 -17.78 35.93
CA ASN A 533 30.11 -18.93 36.80
C ASN A 533 31.26 -18.60 37.77
N ALA A 534 31.09 -18.86 39.07
CA ALA A 534 32.14 -18.62 40.07
C ALA A 534 32.77 -19.93 40.57
N PRO A 535 34.11 -20.07 40.61
CA PRO A 535 35.13 -19.37 39.81
C PRO A 535 35.37 -20.05 38.44
N VAL A 536 35.36 -19.27 37.34
CA VAL A 536 35.70 -19.78 36.00
C VAL A 536 37.18 -20.19 35.94
N GLN A 537 37.42 -21.47 35.68
CA GLN A 537 38.75 -22.02 35.43
C GLN A 537 39.12 -21.85 33.95
N ASP A 538 40.43 -21.83 33.65
CA ASP A 538 40.90 -21.87 32.27
C ASP A 538 40.53 -23.22 31.63
N GLY A 539 40.32 -23.21 30.31
CA GLY A 539 39.85 -24.36 29.53
C GLY A 539 38.54 -24.12 28.82
N GLU A 540 37.91 -25.20 28.34
CA GLU A 540 36.69 -25.16 27.56
C GLU A 540 35.45 -24.73 28.38
N ILE A 541 34.67 -23.83 27.80
CA ILE A 541 33.42 -23.30 28.34
C ILE A 541 32.36 -23.42 27.25
N THR A 542 31.35 -24.25 27.49
CA THR A 542 30.20 -24.39 26.58
C THR A 542 29.10 -23.41 26.96
N LEU A 543 28.70 -22.59 26.00
CA LEU A 543 27.65 -21.59 26.11
C LEU A 543 26.44 -22.01 25.27
N GLY A 544 25.25 -21.84 25.82
CA GLY A 544 23.98 -22.01 25.10
C GLY A 544 23.19 -20.71 25.05
N VAL A 545 22.68 -20.32 23.89
CA VAL A 545 21.80 -19.17 23.72
C VAL A 545 20.46 -19.65 23.18
N GLN A 546 19.41 -19.51 24.01
CA GLN A 546 18.03 -19.76 23.59
C GLN A 546 17.37 -18.45 23.20
N VAL A 547 16.92 -18.35 21.95
CA VAL A 547 16.15 -17.23 21.42
C VAL A 547 14.69 -17.65 21.31
N ARG A 548 13.76 -16.76 21.69
CA ARG A 548 12.32 -16.97 21.56
C ARG A 548 11.65 -15.83 20.82
N ASP A 549 10.73 -16.17 19.93
CA ASP A 549 9.89 -15.19 19.23
C ASP A 549 8.61 -14.85 20.02
N THR A 550 7.75 -14.03 19.44
CA THR A 550 6.49 -13.62 20.08
C THR A 550 5.43 -14.73 20.15
N PHE A 551 5.57 -15.78 19.35
CA PHE A 551 4.73 -16.98 19.41
C PHE A 551 5.31 -18.09 20.30
N ASP A 552 6.38 -17.80 21.04
CA ASP A 552 7.10 -18.72 21.93
C ASP A 552 7.76 -19.92 21.21
N ASN A 553 7.98 -19.85 19.88
CA ASN A 553 8.90 -20.79 19.24
C ASN A 553 10.32 -20.54 19.79
N ALA A 554 11.18 -21.56 19.74
CA ALA A 554 12.52 -21.47 20.33
C ALA A 554 13.62 -21.98 19.40
N LEU A 555 14.72 -21.24 19.33
CA LEU A 555 15.99 -21.63 18.71
C LEU A 555 17.07 -21.72 19.78
N LEU A 556 17.79 -22.84 19.84
CA LEU A 556 18.94 -23.02 20.72
C LEU A 556 20.22 -23.11 19.88
N VAL A 557 21.15 -22.19 20.12
CA VAL A 557 22.48 -22.20 19.53
C VAL A 557 23.50 -22.46 20.63
N THR A 558 24.40 -23.42 20.42
CA THR A 558 25.49 -23.73 21.37
C THR A 558 26.85 -23.45 20.73
N ARG A 559 27.80 -22.96 21.54
CA ARG A 559 29.18 -22.71 21.13
C ARG A 559 30.11 -23.02 22.30
N THR A 560 31.27 -23.59 22.01
CA THR A 560 32.35 -23.77 22.97
C THR A 560 33.42 -22.71 22.75
N LEU A 561 33.81 -22.03 23.81
CA LEU A 561 34.96 -21.11 23.84
C LEU A 561 36.02 -21.67 24.80
N VAL A 562 37.28 -21.36 24.58
CA VAL A 562 38.39 -21.69 25.49
C VAL A 562 38.81 -20.42 26.22
N LEU A 563 38.70 -20.41 27.55
CA LEU A 563 39.28 -19.35 28.37
C LEU A 563 40.77 -19.66 28.58
N ASP A 564 41.63 -18.77 28.10
CA ASP A 564 43.07 -18.87 28.26
C ASP A 564 43.66 -17.54 28.70
N ARG A 565 44.06 -17.47 29.97
CA ARG A 565 44.67 -16.29 30.58
C ARG A 565 46.20 -16.35 30.58
N THR A 566 46.79 -17.45 30.12
CA THR A 566 48.22 -17.69 30.23
C THR A 566 48.90 -17.20 28.96
N PRO A 567 49.86 -16.25 29.05
CA PRO A 567 50.57 -15.82 27.85
C PRO A 567 51.48 -16.93 27.27
N PRO A 568 51.60 -17.02 25.94
CA PRO A 568 52.50 -17.95 25.29
C PRO A 568 53.96 -17.61 25.59
N VAL A 569 54.84 -18.62 25.51
CA VAL A 569 56.29 -18.45 25.75
C VAL A 569 57.08 -18.68 24.46
N LEU A 570 57.78 -17.65 23.98
CA LEU A 570 58.74 -17.78 22.88
C LEU A 570 60.08 -18.33 23.41
N ALA A 571 60.38 -19.59 23.12
CA ALA A 571 61.64 -20.24 23.50
C ALA A 571 62.79 -19.89 22.54
N SER A 572 62.50 -19.86 21.24
CA SER A 572 63.43 -19.40 20.20
C SER A 572 62.67 -18.83 19.02
N GLY A 573 63.30 -17.94 18.26
CA GLY A 573 62.76 -17.43 17.01
C GLY A 573 63.42 -16.11 16.62
N GLN A 574 63.42 -15.83 15.31
CA GLN A 574 63.88 -14.55 14.79
C GLN A 574 63.07 -14.16 13.54
N LEU A 575 62.98 -12.85 13.30
CA LEU A 575 62.52 -12.30 12.03
C LEU A 575 63.69 -12.40 11.06
N TYR A 576 63.67 -13.48 10.26
CA TYR A 576 64.77 -13.89 9.40
C TYR A 576 64.95 -12.90 8.25
N GLU A 577 63.85 -12.65 7.54
CA GLU A 577 63.84 -11.86 6.32
C GLU A 577 62.62 -10.92 6.28
N VAL A 578 62.84 -9.75 5.70
CA VAL A 578 61.77 -8.81 5.32
C VAL A 578 62.00 -8.48 3.86
N THR A 579 61.10 -8.96 3.00
CA THR A 579 61.22 -8.85 1.55
C THR A 579 60.19 -7.83 1.05
N PRO A 580 60.59 -6.63 0.59
CA PRO A 580 59.69 -5.65 0.01
C PRO A 580 59.02 -6.17 -1.27
N ASP A 581 57.78 -5.77 -1.50
CA ASP A 581 57.06 -6.08 -2.74
C ASP A 581 57.66 -5.28 -3.92
N GLU A 582 57.81 -5.94 -5.07
CA GLU A 582 58.45 -5.36 -6.26
C GLU A 582 57.64 -4.21 -6.90
N ASN A 583 56.32 -4.23 -6.73
CA ASN A 583 55.39 -3.25 -7.30
C ASN A 583 55.09 -2.12 -6.30
N ALA A 584 55.16 -2.40 -5.00
CA ALA A 584 54.94 -1.42 -3.92
C ALA A 584 55.84 -1.72 -2.71
N ASN A 585 57.04 -1.14 -2.68
CA ASN A 585 58.08 -1.46 -1.69
C ASN A 585 57.73 -1.05 -0.24
N ILE A 586 56.64 -0.30 -0.03
CA ILE A 586 56.07 -0.06 1.30
C ILE A 586 55.38 -1.31 1.87
N MET A 587 54.94 -2.22 1.01
CA MET A 587 54.42 -3.53 1.38
C MET A 587 55.58 -4.53 1.44
N SER A 588 55.52 -5.47 2.37
CA SER A 588 56.59 -6.45 2.57
C SER A 588 56.05 -7.80 3.05
N THR A 589 56.77 -8.85 2.71
CA THR A 589 56.61 -10.17 3.33
C THR A 589 57.60 -10.30 4.48
N LEU A 590 57.10 -10.58 5.68
CA LEU A 590 57.90 -10.86 6.87
C LEU A 590 58.02 -12.37 7.02
N THR A 591 59.24 -12.93 7.02
CA THR A 591 59.46 -14.36 7.21
C THR A 591 60.26 -14.60 8.48
N PHE A 592 59.73 -15.46 9.36
CA PHE A 592 60.40 -15.85 10.59
C PHE A 592 61.13 -17.19 10.40
N SER A 593 62.06 -17.50 11.30
CA SER A 593 62.76 -18.80 11.31
C SER A 593 63.03 -19.28 12.73
N ASN A 594 63.13 -20.60 12.90
CA ASN A 594 63.44 -21.26 14.18
C ASN A 594 62.46 -20.87 15.30
N VAL A 595 61.21 -20.63 14.93
CA VAL A 595 60.15 -20.21 15.85
C VAL A 595 59.70 -21.42 16.66
N VAL A 596 59.84 -21.31 17.98
CA VAL A 596 59.37 -22.29 18.95
C VAL A 596 58.60 -21.52 20.02
N VAL A 597 57.27 -21.61 19.96
CA VAL A 597 56.35 -21.02 20.93
C VAL A 597 55.63 -22.15 21.65
N THR A 598 55.58 -22.09 22.97
CA THR A 598 54.87 -23.06 23.81
C THR A 598 53.65 -22.40 24.41
N ASP A 599 52.49 -23.04 24.23
CA ASP A 599 51.20 -22.58 24.73
C ASP A 599 50.18 -23.74 24.77
N ALA A 600 49.02 -23.54 25.41
CA ALA A 600 47.89 -24.48 25.37
C ALA A 600 47.18 -24.49 24.00
N TYR A 601 47.33 -23.42 23.23
CA TYR A 601 46.83 -23.32 21.87
C TYR A 601 47.51 -24.32 20.90
N PRO A 602 46.76 -24.99 20.01
CA PRO A 602 47.33 -25.90 19.02
C PRO A 602 48.42 -25.20 18.18
N GLY A 603 49.61 -25.81 18.07
CA GLY A 603 50.75 -25.21 17.36
C GLY A 603 51.49 -24.10 18.12
N GLY A 604 51.03 -23.74 19.33
CA GLY A 604 51.69 -22.81 20.25
C GLY A 604 51.35 -21.33 20.05
N TYR A 605 50.79 -20.94 18.89
CA TYR A 605 50.38 -19.56 18.63
C TYR A 605 49.38 -19.48 17.47
N TRP A 606 48.55 -18.44 17.47
CA TRP A 606 47.58 -18.10 16.42
C TRP A 606 48.12 -17.09 15.41
N GLY A 607 48.90 -16.11 15.89
CA GLY A 607 49.32 -15.00 15.05
C GLY A 607 50.52 -14.24 15.59
N VAL A 608 50.76 -13.07 15.01
CA VAL A 608 51.81 -12.15 15.43
C VAL A 608 51.24 -10.76 15.70
N TRP A 609 51.82 -10.08 16.67
CA TRP A 609 51.56 -8.67 16.97
C TRP A 609 52.71 -7.86 16.42
N LEU A 610 52.45 -7.02 15.42
CA LEU A 610 53.47 -6.30 14.66
C LEU A 610 53.41 -4.80 14.90
N ALA A 611 54.56 -4.16 14.98
CA ALA A 611 54.68 -2.71 15.07
C ALA A 611 55.90 -2.22 14.28
N ASN A 612 55.86 -0.96 13.80
CA ASN A 612 56.98 -0.34 13.10
C ASN A 612 57.38 0.99 13.76
N SER A 613 58.65 1.38 13.64
CA SER A 613 59.12 2.73 13.93
C SER A 613 60.20 3.17 12.93
N LEU A 614 60.39 4.48 12.72
CA LEU A 614 61.51 5.02 11.92
C LEU A 614 62.80 5.19 12.74
N THR A 615 62.69 5.17 14.06
CA THR A 615 63.82 5.25 14.98
C THR A 615 63.77 4.05 15.91
N GLU A 616 64.92 3.46 16.20
CA GLU A 616 65.00 2.33 17.13
C GLU A 616 64.35 2.66 18.49
N VAL A 617 63.53 1.73 18.97
CA VAL A 617 62.84 1.82 20.26
C VAL A 617 63.56 0.91 21.25
N THR A 618 64.18 1.51 22.26
CA THR A 618 64.98 0.77 23.25
C THR A 618 64.16 -0.22 24.08
N ASN A 619 62.90 0.10 24.39
CA ASN A 619 61.99 -0.84 25.07
C ASN A 619 60.61 -0.86 24.38
N PRO A 620 60.42 -1.75 23.40
CA PRO A 620 59.17 -1.83 22.65
C PRO A 620 57.96 -2.22 23.51
N LEU A 621 58.16 -2.94 24.61
CA LEU A 621 57.06 -3.42 25.48
C LEU A 621 56.38 -2.30 26.27
N THR A 622 57.09 -1.22 26.58
CA THR A 622 56.55 -0.13 27.41
C THR A 622 56.41 1.19 26.65
N ASN A 623 56.67 1.20 25.34
CA ASN A 623 56.61 2.42 24.54
C ASN A 623 55.18 2.69 24.07
N THR A 624 54.58 3.78 24.55
CA THR A 624 53.20 4.19 24.21
C THR A 624 53.04 4.80 22.82
N ASN A 625 54.14 5.13 22.14
CA ASN A 625 54.13 5.63 20.77
C ASN A 625 54.27 4.50 19.74
N LEU A 626 54.54 3.28 20.19
CA LEU A 626 54.62 2.11 19.32
C LEU A 626 53.25 1.45 19.24
N ILE A 627 52.61 1.57 18.08
CA ILE A 627 51.28 1.01 17.81
C ILE A 627 51.43 -0.38 17.23
N TRP A 628 50.77 -1.35 17.86
CA TRP A 628 50.81 -2.75 17.47
C TRP A 628 49.57 -3.14 16.65
N TYR A 629 49.69 -4.16 15.81
CA TYR A 629 48.59 -4.66 14.98
C TYR A 629 48.60 -6.19 15.02
N PRO A 630 47.50 -6.84 15.44
CA PRO A 630 47.41 -8.29 15.43
C PRO A 630 47.17 -8.78 14.00
N ILE A 631 47.96 -9.76 13.57
CA ILE A 631 47.85 -10.39 12.27
C ILE A 631 47.81 -11.90 12.47
N GLU A 632 46.76 -12.53 11.93
CA GLU A 632 46.67 -13.98 11.86
C GLU A 632 47.76 -14.52 10.93
N VAL A 633 48.44 -15.58 11.38
CA VAL A 633 49.38 -16.32 10.53
C VAL A 633 48.64 -17.53 9.99
N VAL A 634 48.16 -17.41 8.75
CA VAL A 634 47.48 -18.50 8.03
C VAL A 634 48.43 -19.71 7.99
N ASP A 635 47.93 -20.91 8.29
CA ASP A 635 48.67 -22.18 8.43
C ASP A 635 49.55 -22.36 9.69
N ALA A 636 49.45 -21.51 10.72
CA ALA A 636 50.15 -21.70 12.00
C ALA A 636 49.83 -23.03 12.73
N TRP A 637 48.74 -23.72 12.34
CA TRP A 637 48.36 -25.05 12.85
C TRP A 637 48.92 -26.23 12.06
N ASN A 638 49.60 -26.01 10.93
CA ASN A 638 50.18 -27.09 10.14
C ASN A 638 51.54 -27.52 10.71
N ALA A 639 51.84 -28.82 10.64
CA ALA A 639 52.98 -29.46 11.30
C ALA A 639 54.38 -29.00 10.84
N ASP A 640 54.51 -28.16 9.80
CA ASP A 640 55.78 -27.56 9.34
C ASP A 640 55.83 -26.05 9.62
N ASN A 641 55.60 -25.69 10.88
CA ASN A 641 55.59 -24.30 11.36
C ASN A 641 57.01 -23.71 11.55
N SER A 642 58.00 -24.19 10.79
CA SER A 642 59.40 -23.82 10.97
C SER A 642 59.75 -22.42 10.42
N ARG A 643 58.91 -21.89 9.52
CA ARG A 643 59.06 -20.59 8.84
C ARG A 643 57.72 -19.87 8.58
N PRO A 644 57.02 -19.39 9.61
CA PRO A 644 55.79 -18.64 9.40
C PRO A 644 56.08 -17.33 8.66
N ALA A 645 55.11 -16.85 7.88
CA ALA A 645 55.24 -15.61 7.13
C ALA A 645 53.99 -14.74 7.22
N VAL A 646 54.19 -13.42 7.28
CA VAL A 646 53.14 -12.41 7.11
C VAL A 646 53.33 -11.75 5.76
N VAL A 647 52.39 -11.99 4.85
CA VAL A 647 52.42 -11.44 3.49
C VAL A 647 51.66 -10.12 3.45
N GLY A 648 52.19 -9.14 2.72
CA GLY A 648 51.50 -7.85 2.53
C GLY A 648 51.46 -6.98 3.79
N TRP A 649 52.45 -7.07 4.66
CA TRP A 649 52.61 -6.13 5.77
C TRP A 649 53.03 -4.76 5.27
N SER A 650 52.36 -3.70 5.71
CA SER A 650 52.77 -2.32 5.39
C SER A 650 53.81 -1.84 6.40
N LEU A 651 54.98 -1.40 5.93
CA LEU A 651 56.01 -0.75 6.74
C LEU A 651 55.55 0.63 7.26
N ALA A 652 54.48 1.20 6.69
CA ALA A 652 53.87 2.43 7.18
C ALA A 652 52.92 2.21 8.38
N SER A 653 52.54 0.97 8.69
CA SER A 653 51.62 0.67 9.79
C SER A 653 52.15 1.23 11.11
N GLY A 654 51.31 1.97 11.84
CA GLY A 654 51.63 2.51 13.17
C GLY A 654 52.53 3.74 13.22
N LEU A 655 52.99 4.29 12.09
CA LEU A 655 53.93 5.43 12.10
C LEU A 655 53.28 6.80 12.36
N GLY A 656 51.95 6.92 12.24
CA GLY A 656 51.25 8.19 12.40
C GLY A 656 51.60 9.25 11.34
N LEU A 657 52.24 8.87 10.23
CA LEU A 657 52.63 9.76 9.14
C LEU A 657 51.55 9.85 8.07
N SER A 658 51.37 11.04 7.51
CA SER A 658 50.55 11.24 6.30
C SER A 658 51.22 10.64 5.07
N LEU A 659 50.42 10.37 4.02
CA LEU A 659 50.93 9.85 2.74
C LEU A 659 51.99 10.78 2.12
N THR A 660 51.84 12.11 2.27
CA THR A 660 52.83 13.09 1.80
C THR A 660 54.15 12.93 2.54
N GLN A 661 54.12 12.86 3.87
CA GLN A 661 55.32 12.68 4.68
C GLN A 661 56.03 11.36 4.36
N LEU A 662 55.28 10.29 4.09
CA LEU A 662 55.85 9.02 3.66
C LEU A 662 56.53 9.14 2.28
N ARG A 663 55.94 9.87 1.32
CA ARG A 663 56.53 10.08 -0.01
C ARG A 663 57.84 10.87 0.02
N ASP A 664 58.00 11.75 1.01
CA ASP A 664 59.18 12.59 1.16
C ASP A 664 60.37 11.82 1.78
N LEU A 665 60.16 10.60 2.27
CA LEU A 665 61.23 9.77 2.80
C LEU A 665 62.14 9.27 1.66
N ASN A 666 63.45 9.44 1.83
CA ASN A 666 64.47 8.93 0.93
C ASN A 666 65.46 8.05 1.71
N ASN A 667 65.67 6.83 1.23
CA ASN A 667 66.38 5.77 1.93
C ASN A 667 65.87 5.50 3.37
N PRO A 668 64.55 5.36 3.60
CA PRO A 668 64.03 5.18 4.95
C PRO A 668 64.50 3.87 5.57
N THR A 669 64.80 3.93 6.87
CA THR A 669 65.06 2.77 7.71
C THR A 669 63.89 2.54 8.65
N PHE A 670 63.29 1.36 8.57
CA PHE A 670 62.21 0.90 9.43
C PHE A 670 62.75 -0.11 10.44
N HIS A 671 62.30 0.01 11.68
CA HIS A 671 62.49 -0.99 12.72
C HIS A 671 61.16 -1.70 12.93
N VAL A 672 61.11 -2.99 12.57
CA VAL A 672 59.94 -3.85 12.71
C VAL A 672 60.08 -4.63 14.01
N TYR A 673 59.03 -4.65 14.82
CA TYR A 673 58.94 -5.41 16.06
C TYR A 673 57.82 -6.43 15.96
N ALA A 674 58.04 -7.62 16.52
CA ALA A 674 57.09 -8.72 16.50
C ALA A 674 57.02 -9.41 17.86
N ARG A 675 55.81 -9.80 18.25
CA ARG A 675 55.50 -10.71 19.36
C ARG A 675 54.58 -11.80 18.83
N PHE A 676 54.62 -13.01 19.38
CA PHE A 676 53.65 -14.04 19.00
C PHE A 676 52.41 -13.96 19.88
N LEU A 677 51.25 -14.26 19.31
CA LEU A 677 49.94 -14.23 19.96
C LEU A 677 49.39 -15.64 20.04
N ASP A 678 48.91 -16.07 21.21
CA ASP A 678 48.09 -17.29 21.32
C ASP A 678 46.68 -17.08 20.72
N GLY A 679 45.83 -18.11 20.81
CA GLY A 679 44.44 -18.02 20.36
C GLY A 679 43.61 -16.99 21.10
N ALA A 680 43.82 -16.79 22.40
CA ALA A 680 43.15 -15.75 23.17
C ALA A 680 43.68 -14.33 22.86
N GLY A 681 44.75 -14.25 22.07
CA GLY A 681 45.47 -13.05 21.65
C GLY A 681 46.46 -12.56 22.71
N ASN A 682 46.87 -13.38 23.68
CA ASN A 682 47.86 -13.02 24.68
C ASN A 682 49.25 -12.99 24.03
N PRO A 683 50.05 -11.95 24.28
CA PRO A 683 51.32 -11.79 23.60
C PRO A 683 52.49 -12.39 24.38
N THR A 684 53.46 -12.96 23.68
CA THR A 684 54.74 -13.38 24.27
C THR A 684 55.43 -12.21 24.98
N PRO A 685 56.10 -12.42 26.13
CA PRO A 685 56.85 -11.36 26.79
C PRO A 685 58.11 -10.95 26.02
N GLN A 686 58.63 -11.81 25.14
CA GLN A 686 59.77 -11.51 24.28
C GLN A 686 59.34 -10.72 23.04
N VAL A 687 60.21 -9.80 22.61
CA VAL A 687 60.08 -9.04 21.36
C VAL A 687 61.20 -9.43 20.41
N ILE A 688 60.83 -9.77 19.18
CA ILE A 688 61.76 -9.93 18.06
C ILE A 688 61.81 -8.60 17.32
N SER A 689 62.99 -8.16 16.88
CA SER A 689 63.13 -6.97 16.05
C SER A 689 64.01 -7.22 14.82
N LYS A 690 63.75 -6.44 13.76
CA LYS A 690 64.57 -6.39 12.54
C LYS A 690 64.58 -4.99 11.96
N THR A 691 65.73 -4.57 11.46
CA THR A 691 65.88 -3.31 10.72
C THR A 691 65.82 -3.57 9.22
N VAL A 692 65.09 -2.73 8.51
CA VAL A 692 64.86 -2.80 7.06
C VAL A 692 65.13 -1.43 6.47
N THR A 693 66.07 -1.33 5.53
CA THR A 693 66.33 -0.08 4.79
C THR A 693 65.85 -0.25 3.37
N ILE A 694 64.95 0.62 2.93
CA ILE A 694 64.52 0.69 1.54
C ILE A 694 65.46 1.64 0.81
N ASN A 695 66.10 1.19 -0.27
CA ASN A 695 66.95 2.07 -1.08
C ASN A 695 66.08 2.92 -2.01
N GLY A 696 66.27 4.24 -1.97
CA GLY A 696 65.52 5.21 -2.75
C GLY A 696 64.19 5.63 -2.10
N SER A 697 63.22 6.03 -2.95
CA SER A 697 61.90 6.49 -2.54
C SER A 697 60.91 5.33 -2.36
N LEU A 698 59.88 5.55 -1.54
CA LEU A 698 58.81 4.57 -1.33
C LEU A 698 57.83 4.52 -2.52
N THR A 699 57.44 3.31 -2.93
CA THR A 699 56.37 3.03 -3.90
C THR A 699 55.16 2.43 -3.17
N PHE A 700 53.96 2.79 -3.64
CA PHE A 700 52.70 2.48 -2.95
C PHE A 700 51.78 1.63 -3.83
N PRO A 701 50.91 0.79 -3.25
CA PRO A 701 49.94 0.01 -4.02
C PRO A 701 49.05 0.92 -4.88
N GLN A 702 48.85 0.55 -6.13
CA GLN A 702 47.96 1.26 -7.05
C GLN A 702 46.72 0.42 -7.32
N VAL A 703 45.55 1.01 -7.09
CA VAL A 703 44.27 0.40 -7.47
C VAL A 703 43.74 1.13 -8.71
N HIS A 704 43.62 0.42 -9.81
CA HIS A 704 42.98 0.94 -11.02
C HIS A 704 41.47 0.78 -10.89
N LEU A 705 40.77 1.86 -10.57
CA LEU A 705 39.31 1.89 -10.62
C LEU A 705 38.85 2.04 -12.09
N PRO A 706 37.84 1.28 -12.54
CA PRO A 706 37.27 1.47 -13.86
C PRO A 706 36.72 2.90 -13.98
N LEU A 707 37.01 3.55 -15.12
CA LEU A 707 36.55 4.90 -15.41
C LEU A 707 35.01 4.88 -15.58
N VAL A 708 34.27 5.20 -14.52
CA VAL A 708 32.82 5.41 -14.62
C VAL A 708 32.60 6.81 -15.19
N ARG A 709 32.42 6.93 -16.50
CA ARG A 709 31.92 8.17 -17.10
C ARG A 709 30.50 8.40 -16.58
N ARG A 710 30.28 9.54 -15.91
CA ARG A 710 28.94 10.05 -15.61
C ARG A 710 28.27 10.57 -16.87
#